data_AF-A0A674IIF7-F1
#
_entry.id   AF-A0A674IIF7-F1
#
_cell.length_a   1.000
_cell.length_b   1.000
_cell.length_c   1.000
_cell.angle_alpha   90.00
_cell.angle_beta   90.00
_cell.angle_gamma   90.00
#
_symmetry.space_group_name_H-M   'P 1'
#
loop_
_entity.id
_entity.type
_entity.pdbx_description
1 polymer ?
#
loop_
_entity_poly.entity_id
_entity_poly.type
_entity_poly.pdbx_seq_one_letter_code
_entity_poly.pdbx_strand_id
1 'polypeptide(L)'
;ICLQVILYIPHSTNEQDKDNWNGQLQLLLEWNQLDLASDEIFTNDRRWESADLQDVMFIALIKDRPKFVRLFLENGLNLRKFLSKEVLTELFSNNFSSLVFKNLQIAKNSYNDALLTFVWKMVEDFRRSIKKEDKNGKDETEIRLLDESSITRHPLQALFIWSVLQNKKELSKVIWEQTRGCTLAALGASKLLKSLAKVKNDINAAGESEELANEYETRAVELFSECYSSDEELAEQLLTYSCEAWGGSNCLELAVEAKDQQFIAQPGVQNFLSKQWYGEISRDTKNWKIILCLFLFPLIGCGFISFRKKPVERSKKLLLYYASFFTSPFVVFSWNVIFYIVFLLLFAYVLLMDFQKEPTMLELILYVLVFILLCDEVRQWYMNGNKYFSDLWNIMDTLGIFYFITGIIFRLRSSNENSWYSGRVIFCLDYIIFTLRLIHIFTVSRNLGPKIIMLQRMMIDVFFFLFLFGVWMVAFGVARQGILRKNEYRWEWIFRSVIYEPYLAMFGQYPDDIDGTTYNFDRCTFSGNESKPLCVELDANNHPRFPEWITIPLVCIYMLSTNILLVNLLVAMFGYTVGSVQENNDQVWKFQRYFLVQEYGSRLTIPFPFVIFAYIYMVMKKCFKCCCKKECKEPSICCSKYEDNETLAWEAVMKENYLVKINSKANDSSEEYVCFVSLLDS
;
A
#
# COMPACT_ATOMS: atom_id res chain seq x y z
N ILE A 1 15.30 -52.76 -10.24
CA ILE A 1 16.14 -53.89 -10.71
C ILE A 1 17.30 -53.43 -11.61
N CYS A 2 17.11 -52.94 -12.84
CA CYS A 2 18.26 -52.52 -13.69
C CYS A 2 19.12 -51.38 -13.09
N LEU A 3 18.51 -50.38 -12.45
CA LEU A 3 19.21 -49.29 -11.75
C LEU A 3 19.95 -49.76 -10.49
N GLN A 4 19.32 -50.67 -9.75
CA GLN A 4 19.89 -51.30 -8.55
C GLN A 4 21.13 -52.15 -8.88
N VAL A 5 21.12 -52.83 -10.03
CA VAL A 5 22.29 -53.57 -10.52
C VAL A 5 23.46 -52.62 -10.82
N ILE A 6 23.20 -51.41 -11.36
CA ILE A 6 24.24 -50.41 -11.62
C ILE A 6 24.85 -49.85 -10.33
N LEU A 7 24.05 -49.70 -9.27
CA LEU A 7 24.51 -49.29 -7.94
C LEU A 7 25.31 -50.38 -7.22
N TYR A 8 25.10 -51.67 -7.56
CA TYR A 8 25.79 -52.82 -6.98
C TYR A 8 27.09 -53.22 -7.69
N ILE A 9 27.27 -52.88 -8.97
CA ILE A 9 28.54 -53.10 -9.70
C ILE A 9 29.78 -52.56 -8.95
N PRO A 10 29.75 -51.38 -8.29
CA PRO A 10 30.88 -50.84 -7.57
C PRO A 10 31.13 -51.50 -6.19
N HIS A 11 30.18 -52.26 -5.65
CA HIS A 11 30.34 -52.93 -4.35
C HIS A 11 31.27 -54.15 -4.42
N SER A 12 31.65 -54.59 -5.63
CA SER A 12 32.42 -55.81 -5.88
C SER A 12 33.94 -55.62 -5.99
N THR A 13 34.46 -54.39 -5.89
CA THR A 13 35.89 -54.10 -6.10
C THR A 13 36.51 -53.36 -4.91
N ASN A 14 37.14 -54.12 -4.01
CA ASN A 14 38.15 -53.74 -3.01
C ASN A 14 37.80 -52.72 -1.89
N GLU A 15 38.33 -53.02 -0.70
CA GLU A 15 38.22 -52.24 0.57
C GLU A 15 38.86 -50.83 0.55
N GLN A 16 39.25 -50.31 -0.62
CA GLN A 16 39.78 -48.95 -0.81
C GLN A 16 38.72 -47.92 -1.24
N ASP A 17 37.48 -48.36 -1.50
CA ASP A 17 36.37 -47.56 -2.06
C ASP A 17 35.56 -46.77 -1.02
N LYS A 18 36.23 -46.14 -0.05
CA LYS A 18 35.58 -45.12 0.79
C LYS A 18 35.17 -43.86 0.01
N ASP A 19 35.55 -43.75 -1.27
CA ASP A 19 35.30 -42.61 -2.16
C ASP A 19 34.20 -42.86 -3.22
N ASN A 20 33.66 -44.07 -3.34
CA ASN A 20 32.71 -44.42 -4.40
C ASN A 20 31.28 -43.90 -4.15
N TRP A 21 30.94 -43.64 -2.88
CA TRP A 21 29.61 -43.12 -2.52
C TRP A 21 29.35 -41.73 -3.10
N ASN A 22 30.37 -40.88 -3.28
CA ASN A 22 30.19 -39.53 -3.81
C ASN A 22 29.76 -39.60 -5.28
N GLY A 23 30.41 -40.46 -6.07
CA GLY A 23 30.01 -40.73 -7.46
C GLY A 23 28.62 -41.36 -7.57
N GLN A 24 28.29 -42.32 -6.71
CA GLN A 24 26.97 -42.94 -6.64
C GLN A 24 25.88 -41.92 -6.26
N LEU A 25 26.15 -41.05 -5.28
CA LEU A 25 25.21 -40.04 -4.82
C LEU A 25 25.01 -38.94 -5.86
N GLN A 26 26.07 -38.54 -6.57
CA GLN A 26 25.98 -37.63 -7.72
C GLN A 26 25.13 -38.23 -8.85
N LEU A 27 25.31 -39.51 -9.16
CA LEU A 27 24.49 -40.22 -10.15
C LEU A 27 23.01 -40.29 -9.74
N LEU A 28 22.74 -40.63 -8.48
CA LEU A 28 21.37 -40.68 -7.95
C LEU A 28 20.70 -39.30 -7.95
N LEU A 29 21.48 -38.24 -7.70
CA LEU A 29 21.03 -36.86 -7.76
C LEU A 29 20.74 -36.41 -9.20
N GLU A 30 21.59 -36.80 -10.16
CA GLU A 30 21.33 -36.62 -11.59
C GLU A 30 20.01 -37.30 -11.99
N TRP A 31 19.79 -38.54 -11.53
CA TRP A 31 18.61 -39.36 -11.84
C TRP A 31 17.35 -39.02 -11.03
N ASN A 32 17.43 -38.09 -10.08
CA ASN A 32 16.32 -37.68 -9.20
C ASN A 32 15.67 -38.85 -8.43
N GLN A 33 16.45 -39.85 -8.06
CA GLN A 33 15.98 -41.05 -7.35
C GLN A 33 16.23 -40.91 -5.85
N LEU A 34 15.30 -40.26 -5.15
CA LEU A 34 15.42 -40.02 -3.70
C LEU A 34 15.41 -41.33 -2.90
N ASP A 35 14.44 -42.20 -3.18
CA ASP A 35 14.16 -43.39 -2.36
C ASP A 35 15.34 -44.36 -2.39
N LEU A 36 15.99 -44.51 -3.56
CA LEU A 36 17.23 -45.29 -3.68
C LEU A 36 18.39 -44.64 -2.91
N ALA A 37 18.47 -43.31 -2.90
CA ALA A 37 19.51 -42.62 -2.14
C ALA A 37 19.30 -42.75 -0.62
N SER A 38 18.06 -42.65 -0.14
CA SER A 38 17.76 -42.87 1.29
C SER A 38 18.05 -44.30 1.71
N ASP A 39 17.62 -45.27 0.91
CA ASP A 39 17.67 -46.68 1.30
C ASP A 39 19.07 -47.28 1.16
N GLU A 40 19.84 -46.88 0.14
CA GLU A 40 21.14 -47.50 -0.16
C GLU A 40 22.33 -46.71 0.39
N ILE A 41 22.25 -45.38 0.47
CA ILE A 41 23.37 -44.51 0.89
C ILE A 41 23.22 -44.04 2.32
N PHE A 42 22.03 -43.57 2.72
CA PHE A 42 21.76 -43.05 4.06
C PHE A 42 21.25 -44.15 5.00
N THR A 43 22.02 -45.24 5.12
CA THR A 43 21.73 -46.30 6.10
C THR A 43 22.16 -45.90 7.51
N ASN A 44 21.45 -46.40 8.53
CA ASN A 44 21.66 -46.06 9.95
C ASN A 44 23.09 -46.33 10.46
N ASP A 45 23.87 -47.12 9.74
CA ASP A 45 25.22 -47.54 10.13
C ASP A 45 26.32 -46.52 9.77
N ARG A 46 26.04 -45.56 8.87
CA ARG A 46 27.02 -44.53 8.45
C ARG A 46 26.76 -43.19 9.14
N ARG A 47 27.81 -42.62 9.74
CA ARG A 47 27.79 -41.23 10.25
C ARG A 47 28.38 -40.30 9.20
N TRP A 48 27.62 -39.28 8.82
CA TRP A 48 28.01 -38.28 7.84
C TRP A 48 28.58 -37.04 8.53
N GLU A 49 29.69 -36.51 8.02
CA GLU A 49 30.16 -35.18 8.43
C GLU A 49 29.64 -34.11 7.46
N SER A 50 29.47 -32.88 7.97
CA SER A 50 28.99 -31.77 7.14
C SER A 50 29.94 -31.40 6.00
N ALA A 51 31.21 -31.83 6.04
CA ALA A 51 32.21 -31.57 4.99
C ALA A 51 32.01 -32.50 3.79
N ASP A 52 31.68 -33.76 4.03
CA ASP A 52 31.51 -34.78 2.99
C ASP A 52 30.35 -34.42 2.04
N LEU A 53 29.28 -33.86 2.60
CA LEU A 53 28.03 -33.57 1.88
C LEU A 53 28.03 -32.20 1.16
N GLN A 54 29.09 -31.38 1.26
CA GLN A 54 29.09 -30.00 0.73
C GLN A 54 28.98 -29.95 -0.79
N ASP A 55 29.82 -30.72 -1.49
CA ASP A 55 29.87 -30.71 -2.96
C ASP A 55 28.54 -31.20 -3.55
N VAL A 56 27.98 -32.26 -2.97
CA VAL A 56 26.71 -32.83 -3.41
C VAL A 56 25.54 -31.88 -3.11
N MET A 57 25.56 -31.21 -1.96
CA MET A 57 24.59 -30.16 -1.63
C MET A 57 24.65 -29.00 -2.64
N PHE A 58 25.84 -28.56 -3.04
CA PHE A 58 26.01 -27.52 -4.05
C PHE A 58 25.37 -27.93 -5.40
N ILE A 59 25.61 -29.16 -5.85
CA ILE A 59 25.01 -29.69 -7.08
C ILE A 59 23.48 -29.78 -6.93
N ALA A 60 22.97 -30.20 -5.77
CA ALA A 60 21.53 -30.27 -5.49
C ALA A 60 20.83 -28.91 -5.62
N LEU A 61 21.47 -27.85 -5.10
CA LEU A 61 20.98 -26.47 -5.18
C LEU A 61 20.91 -25.98 -6.63
N ILE A 62 21.95 -26.25 -7.42
CA ILE A 62 22.02 -25.85 -8.83
C ILE A 62 20.91 -26.54 -9.64
N LYS A 63 20.80 -27.87 -9.50
CA LYS A 63 19.87 -28.73 -10.25
C LYS A 63 18.42 -28.65 -9.76
N ASP A 64 18.13 -27.82 -8.75
CA ASP A 64 16.78 -27.65 -8.18
C ASP A 64 16.17 -28.96 -7.68
N ARG A 65 16.91 -29.68 -6.82
CA ARG A 65 16.50 -30.96 -6.21
C ARG A 65 16.12 -30.78 -4.74
N PRO A 66 14.93 -30.23 -4.40
CA PRO A 66 14.56 -29.86 -3.04
C PRO A 66 14.46 -31.05 -2.07
N LYS A 67 14.01 -32.21 -2.55
CA LYS A 67 13.89 -33.42 -1.73
C LYS A 67 15.26 -33.93 -1.25
N PHE A 68 16.27 -33.90 -2.12
CA PHE A 68 17.65 -34.21 -1.75
C PHE A 68 18.23 -33.20 -0.76
N VAL A 69 17.93 -31.91 -0.94
CA VAL A 69 18.33 -30.88 0.02
C VAL A 69 17.75 -31.17 1.40
N ARG A 70 16.46 -31.56 1.50
CA ARG A 70 15.83 -31.95 2.77
C ARG A 70 16.53 -33.16 3.41
N LEU A 71 16.78 -34.21 2.62
CA LEU A 71 17.49 -35.42 3.07
C LEU A 71 18.88 -35.10 3.62
N PHE A 72 19.64 -34.21 2.98
CA PHE A 72 20.97 -33.83 3.46
C PHE A 72 20.93 -33.02 4.76
N LEU A 73 19.88 -32.20 4.95
CA LEU A 73 19.68 -31.45 6.20
C LEU A 73 19.32 -32.38 7.36
N GLU A 74 18.47 -33.37 7.11
CA GLU A 74 18.09 -34.40 8.11
C GLU A 74 19.30 -35.25 8.55
N ASN A 75 20.23 -35.53 7.62
CA ASN A 75 21.45 -36.31 7.88
C ASN A 75 22.62 -35.49 8.47
N GLY A 76 22.37 -34.28 8.98
CA GLY A 76 23.34 -33.54 9.80
C GLY A 76 24.20 -32.49 9.06
N LEU A 77 23.83 -32.08 7.84
CA LEU A 77 24.51 -30.97 7.16
C LEU A 77 24.17 -29.63 7.80
N ASN A 78 25.19 -28.92 8.32
CA ASN A 78 25.01 -27.57 8.85
C ASN A 78 25.15 -26.50 7.76
N LEU A 79 24.02 -25.91 7.34
CA LEU A 79 23.98 -24.88 6.31
C LEU A 79 24.84 -23.64 6.61
N ARG A 80 25.04 -23.29 7.89
CA ARG A 80 25.88 -22.12 8.24
C ARG A 80 27.35 -22.37 7.98
N LYS A 81 27.80 -23.61 8.14
CA LYS A 81 29.19 -24.01 7.83
C LYS A 81 29.39 -24.18 6.33
N PHE A 82 28.37 -24.66 5.62
CA PHE A 82 28.38 -24.83 4.17
C PHE A 82 28.40 -23.51 3.40
N LEU A 83 27.61 -22.52 3.84
CA LEU A 83 27.48 -21.23 3.13
C LEU A 83 28.68 -20.32 3.41
N SER A 84 29.80 -20.62 2.77
CA SER A 84 30.95 -19.72 2.68
C SER A 84 30.70 -18.61 1.65
N LYS A 85 31.51 -17.54 1.73
CA LYS A 85 31.47 -16.45 0.75
C LYS A 85 31.76 -16.93 -0.68
N GLU A 86 32.61 -17.94 -0.82
CA GLU A 86 33.01 -18.52 -2.11
C GLU A 86 31.82 -19.23 -2.77
N VAL A 87 31.14 -20.11 -2.02
CA VAL A 87 29.95 -20.83 -2.49
C VAL A 87 28.84 -19.87 -2.92
N LEU A 88 28.55 -18.84 -2.10
CA LEU A 88 27.54 -17.82 -2.44
C LEU A 88 27.95 -17.04 -3.70
N THR A 89 29.22 -16.68 -3.83
CA THR A 89 29.74 -15.96 -5.00
C THR A 89 29.52 -16.78 -6.26
N GLU A 90 29.84 -18.08 -6.22
CA GLU A 90 29.66 -18.99 -7.36
C GLU A 90 28.18 -19.19 -7.75
N LEU A 91 27.28 -19.29 -6.76
CA LEU A 91 25.84 -19.40 -6.99
C LEU A 91 25.25 -18.16 -7.68
N PHE A 92 25.66 -16.96 -7.25
CA PHE A 92 25.15 -15.70 -7.80
C PHE A 92 25.81 -15.30 -9.13
N SER A 93 26.99 -15.83 -9.45
CA SER A 93 27.70 -15.50 -10.68
C SER A 93 27.40 -16.45 -11.84
N ASN A 94 27.59 -17.76 -11.61
CA ASN A 94 27.63 -18.77 -12.66
C ASN A 94 26.24 -19.36 -12.89
N ASN A 95 25.46 -19.48 -11.82
CA ASN A 95 24.16 -20.17 -11.80
C ASN A 95 22.98 -19.20 -11.57
N PHE A 96 23.16 -17.92 -11.88
CA PHE A 96 22.08 -16.93 -11.81
C PHE A 96 21.63 -16.51 -13.20
N SER A 97 20.33 -16.65 -13.47
CA SER A 97 19.76 -16.31 -14.77
C SER A 97 19.98 -14.83 -15.13
N SER A 98 20.54 -14.60 -16.32
CA SER A 98 20.76 -13.24 -16.85
C SER A 98 19.45 -12.49 -17.09
N LEU A 99 18.36 -13.20 -17.40
CA LEU A 99 17.02 -12.64 -17.54
C LEU A 99 16.50 -12.12 -16.19
N VAL A 100 16.67 -12.89 -15.12
CA VAL A 100 16.28 -12.47 -13.76
C VAL A 100 17.05 -11.23 -13.33
N PHE A 101 18.36 -11.16 -13.62
CA PHE A 101 19.16 -9.98 -13.33
C PHE A 101 18.68 -8.74 -14.10
N LYS A 102 18.31 -8.91 -15.39
CA LYS A 102 17.76 -7.83 -16.20
C LYS A 102 16.41 -7.36 -15.67
N ASN A 103 15.53 -8.30 -15.29
CA ASN A 103 14.23 -7.98 -14.69
C ASN A 103 14.40 -7.23 -13.37
N LEU A 104 15.36 -7.63 -12.53
CA LEU A 104 15.68 -6.93 -11.29
C LEU A 104 16.19 -5.50 -11.54
N GLN A 105 17.01 -5.30 -12.57
CA GLN A 105 17.50 -3.96 -12.95
C GLN A 105 16.36 -3.07 -13.46
N ILE A 106 15.43 -3.61 -14.25
CA ILE A 106 14.23 -2.90 -14.71
C ILE A 106 13.36 -2.55 -13.50
N ALA A 107 13.11 -3.51 -12.60
CA ALA A 107 12.34 -3.30 -11.38
C ALA A 107 12.93 -2.17 -10.52
N LYS A 108 14.26 -2.15 -10.33
CA LYS A 108 14.96 -1.09 -9.60
C LYS A 108 14.69 0.29 -10.19
N ASN A 109 14.88 0.43 -11.51
CA ASN A 109 14.76 1.71 -12.20
C ASN A 109 13.31 2.23 -12.23
N SER A 110 12.33 1.32 -12.26
CA SER A 110 10.91 1.69 -12.32
C SER A 110 10.34 2.15 -10.98
N TYR A 111 10.80 1.58 -9.85
CA TYR A 111 10.10 1.73 -8.56
C TYR A 111 10.87 2.50 -7.48
N ASN A 112 12.14 2.86 -7.67
CA ASN A 112 12.97 3.63 -6.70
C ASN A 112 12.81 3.12 -5.24
N ASP A 113 12.84 1.80 -5.09
CA ASP A 113 12.64 1.11 -3.82
C ASP A 113 14.01 0.83 -3.16
N ALA A 114 14.10 1.11 -1.86
CA ALA A 114 15.32 0.90 -1.08
C ALA A 114 15.72 -0.57 -1.05
N LEU A 115 14.76 -1.49 -0.92
CA LEU A 115 15.04 -2.92 -0.88
C LEU A 115 15.47 -3.48 -2.22
N LEU A 116 14.79 -3.10 -3.31
CA LEU A 116 15.20 -3.54 -4.65
C LEU A 116 16.59 -3.00 -4.99
N THR A 117 16.89 -1.78 -4.56
CA THR A 117 18.23 -1.21 -4.72
C THR A 117 19.26 -1.98 -3.89
N PHE A 118 18.93 -2.34 -2.66
CA PHE A 118 19.78 -3.13 -1.78
C PHE A 118 20.03 -4.54 -2.35
N VAL A 119 18.97 -5.26 -2.74
CA VAL A 119 19.05 -6.61 -3.34
C VAL A 119 19.77 -6.57 -4.68
N TRP A 120 19.53 -5.55 -5.51
CA TRP A 120 20.27 -5.39 -6.77
C TRP A 120 21.76 -5.11 -6.52
N LYS A 121 22.10 -4.23 -5.57
CA LYS A 121 23.49 -3.94 -5.19
C LYS A 121 24.17 -5.21 -4.64
N MET A 122 23.47 -5.99 -3.83
CA MET A 122 23.93 -7.29 -3.35
C MET A 122 24.28 -8.24 -4.49
N VAL A 123 23.34 -8.46 -5.42
CA VAL A 123 23.56 -9.38 -6.56
C VAL A 123 24.67 -8.86 -7.47
N GLU A 124 24.77 -7.53 -7.65
CA GLU A 124 25.84 -6.91 -8.42
C GLU A 124 27.21 -7.09 -7.75
N ASP A 125 27.32 -6.93 -6.43
CA ASP A 125 28.56 -7.08 -5.69
C ASP A 125 29.10 -8.52 -5.76
N PHE A 126 28.23 -9.53 -5.62
CA PHE A 126 28.61 -10.94 -5.81
C PHE A 126 29.01 -11.26 -7.25
N ARG A 127 28.37 -10.65 -8.25
CA ARG A 127 28.73 -10.86 -9.66
C ARG A 127 30.01 -10.11 -10.07
N ARG A 128 30.36 -9.02 -9.37
CA ARG A 128 31.57 -8.22 -9.62
C ARG A 128 32.82 -8.79 -8.95
N SER A 129 32.72 -9.53 -7.84
CA SER A 129 33.90 -10.08 -7.16
C SER A 129 34.74 -10.98 -8.07
N ILE A 130 34.11 -11.81 -8.91
CA ILE A 130 34.80 -12.67 -9.89
C ILE A 130 35.51 -11.87 -10.98
N LYS A 131 34.92 -10.77 -11.48
CA LYS A 131 35.56 -9.91 -12.50
C LYS A 131 36.81 -9.20 -11.99
N LYS A 132 36.98 -9.08 -10.67
CA LYS A 132 38.18 -8.47 -10.05
C LYS A 132 39.28 -9.50 -9.77
N GLU A 133 38.95 -10.77 -9.55
CA GLU A 133 39.95 -11.84 -9.37
C GLU A 133 40.74 -12.13 -10.65
N ASP A 134 40.12 -11.99 -11.82
CA ASP A 134 40.81 -12.11 -13.12
C ASP A 134 41.76 -10.94 -13.46
N LYS A 135 41.74 -9.83 -12.69
CA LYS A 135 42.49 -8.62 -13.04
C LYS A 135 43.59 -8.16 -12.10
N ASN A 136 43.57 -8.52 -10.80
CA ASN A 136 44.55 -7.98 -9.85
C ASN A 136 45.30 -9.08 -9.10
N GLY A 137 46.33 -9.62 -9.76
CA GLY A 137 47.58 -9.89 -9.07
C GLY A 137 48.29 -8.56 -8.81
N LYS A 138 48.40 -8.18 -7.53
CA LYS A 138 49.09 -7.02 -6.95
C LYS A 138 48.27 -5.74 -6.72
N ASP A 139 48.38 -5.30 -5.48
CA ASP A 139 48.15 -3.97 -4.91
C ASP A 139 46.72 -3.46 -4.85
N GLU A 140 46.03 -3.75 -3.73
CA GLU A 140 45.01 -2.88 -3.10
C GLU A 140 44.52 -3.51 -1.77
N THR A 141 45.42 -3.60 -0.79
CA THR A 141 45.16 -4.21 0.53
C THR A 141 44.67 -3.22 1.60
N GLU A 142 44.47 -1.93 1.31
CA GLU A 142 44.25 -0.90 2.36
C GLU A 142 42.89 -0.17 2.37
N ILE A 143 41.88 -0.56 1.58
CA ILE A 143 40.51 0.03 1.67
C ILE A 143 39.40 -1.03 1.87
N ARG A 144 39.76 -2.30 2.15
CA ARG A 144 38.79 -3.43 2.15
C ARG A 144 38.27 -3.89 3.52
N LEU A 145 38.45 -3.11 4.59
CA LEU A 145 38.11 -3.54 5.96
C LEU A 145 36.84 -2.89 6.58
N LEU A 146 36.14 -1.99 5.87
CA LEU A 146 34.95 -1.30 6.41
C LEU A 146 33.62 -1.69 5.77
N ASP A 147 33.64 -2.54 4.74
CA ASP A 147 32.43 -3.06 4.06
C ASP A 147 32.52 -4.60 3.97
N GLU A 148 32.72 -5.26 5.11
CA GLU A 148 32.19 -6.62 5.27
C GLU A 148 30.69 -6.50 4.99
N SER A 149 30.26 -6.83 3.78
CA SER A 149 28.88 -6.65 3.35
C SER A 149 27.96 -7.22 4.41
N SER A 150 27.00 -6.44 4.91
CA SER A 150 26.03 -6.83 5.94
C SER A 150 25.31 -8.17 5.68
N ILE A 151 25.44 -8.67 4.45
CA ILE A 151 24.87 -9.89 3.89
C ILE A 151 25.78 -11.12 4.14
N THR A 152 27.11 -10.97 4.26
CA THR A 152 27.98 -12.08 4.72
C THR A 152 27.73 -12.45 6.18
N ARG A 153 27.08 -11.55 6.96
CA ARG A 153 26.64 -11.83 8.32
C ARG A 153 25.43 -12.77 8.39
N HIS A 154 24.60 -12.84 7.33
CA HIS A 154 23.40 -13.67 7.26
C HIS A 154 23.36 -14.55 5.98
N PRO A 155 24.23 -15.56 5.87
CA PRO A 155 24.37 -16.37 4.65
C PRO A 155 23.09 -17.11 4.23
N LEU A 156 22.28 -17.55 5.19
CA LEU A 156 21.01 -18.25 4.95
C LEU A 156 19.97 -17.38 4.23
N GLN A 157 19.90 -16.09 4.58
CA GLN A 157 18.96 -15.16 3.96
C GLN A 157 19.40 -14.81 2.54
N ALA A 158 20.71 -14.74 2.28
CA ALA A 158 21.23 -14.58 0.93
C ALA A 158 20.87 -15.78 0.03
N LEU A 159 21.03 -17.01 0.53
CA LEU A 159 20.62 -18.23 -0.18
C LEU A 159 19.09 -18.25 -0.43
N PHE A 160 18.31 -17.81 0.57
CA PHE A 160 16.86 -17.71 0.41
C PHE A 160 16.48 -16.72 -0.69
N ILE A 161 17.05 -15.50 -0.69
CA ILE A 161 16.81 -14.51 -1.76
C ILE A 161 17.20 -15.08 -3.13
N TRP A 162 18.32 -15.80 -3.23
CA TRP A 162 18.74 -16.45 -4.48
C TRP A 162 17.68 -17.41 -5.03
N SER A 163 17.10 -18.26 -4.17
CA SER A 163 16.07 -19.23 -4.55
C SER A 163 14.76 -18.56 -4.97
N VAL A 164 14.36 -17.49 -4.26
CA VAL A 164 13.14 -16.72 -4.52
C VAL A 164 13.25 -15.96 -5.84
N LEU A 165 14.37 -15.29 -6.11
CA LEU A 165 14.59 -14.54 -7.34
C LEU A 165 14.51 -15.42 -8.60
N GLN A 166 14.88 -16.70 -8.48
CA GLN A 166 14.83 -17.66 -9.59
C GLN A 166 13.50 -18.43 -9.69
N ASN A 167 12.51 -18.10 -8.85
CA ASN A 167 11.20 -18.76 -8.83
C ASN A 167 11.26 -20.27 -8.52
N LYS A 168 12.25 -20.73 -7.74
CA LYS A 168 12.36 -22.14 -7.31
C LYS A 168 11.45 -22.41 -6.12
N LYS A 169 10.16 -22.70 -6.38
CA LYS A 169 9.09 -22.83 -5.36
C LYS A 169 9.46 -23.79 -4.22
N GLU A 170 9.65 -25.06 -4.51
CA GLU A 170 9.89 -26.07 -3.47
C GLU A 170 11.24 -25.91 -2.77
N LEU A 171 12.29 -25.50 -3.50
CA LEU A 171 13.59 -25.26 -2.88
C LEU A 171 13.55 -24.07 -1.92
N SER A 172 12.86 -22.98 -2.29
CA SER A 172 12.72 -21.81 -1.44
C SER A 172 12.00 -22.12 -0.13
N LYS A 173 11.03 -23.06 -0.14
CA LYS A 173 10.34 -23.54 1.08
C LYS A 173 11.28 -24.26 2.04
N VAL A 174 12.09 -25.19 1.53
CA VAL A 174 13.06 -25.93 2.35
C VAL A 174 14.10 -24.98 2.95
N ILE A 175 14.56 -23.98 2.18
CA ILE A 175 15.50 -22.98 2.69
C ILE A 175 14.82 -22.10 3.75
N TRP A 176 13.57 -21.67 3.51
CA TRP A 176 12.81 -20.86 4.46
C TRP A 176 12.66 -21.55 5.82
N GLU A 177 12.42 -22.86 5.86
CA GLU A 177 12.37 -23.67 7.08
C GLU A 177 13.67 -23.55 7.91
N GLN A 178 14.81 -23.26 7.29
CA GLN A 178 16.11 -23.15 7.97
C GLN A 178 16.51 -21.71 8.33
N THR A 179 15.75 -20.70 7.87
CA THR A 179 16.05 -19.29 8.14
C THR A 179 15.73 -18.88 9.58
N ARG A 180 16.38 -17.82 10.07
CA ARG A 180 15.96 -17.06 11.27
C ARG A 180 15.24 -15.79 10.80
N GLY A 181 14.26 -15.29 11.56
CA GLY A 181 13.45 -14.17 11.12
C GLY A 181 12.45 -14.61 10.05
N CYS A 182 11.70 -15.69 10.30
CA CYS A 182 10.92 -16.39 9.27
C CYS A 182 9.73 -15.56 8.78
N THR A 183 9.08 -14.84 9.69
CA THR A 183 7.99 -13.90 9.36
C THR A 183 8.50 -12.79 8.43
N LEU A 184 9.59 -12.13 8.80
CA LEU A 184 10.23 -11.09 7.99
C LEU A 184 10.71 -11.63 6.63
N ALA A 185 11.33 -12.81 6.60
CA ALA A 185 11.81 -13.42 5.37
C ALA A 185 10.66 -13.74 4.41
N ALA A 186 9.53 -14.26 4.91
CA ALA A 186 8.36 -14.54 4.10
C ALA A 186 7.76 -13.26 3.48
N LEU A 187 7.64 -12.18 4.27
CA LEU A 187 7.17 -10.87 3.77
C LEU A 187 8.15 -10.25 2.77
N GLY A 188 9.45 -10.37 3.02
CA GLY A 188 10.49 -9.96 2.08
C GLY A 188 10.40 -10.72 0.75
N ALA A 189 10.14 -12.02 0.80
CA ALA A 189 9.90 -12.84 -0.39
C ALA A 189 8.63 -12.43 -1.14
N SER A 190 7.51 -12.21 -0.43
CA SER A 190 6.25 -11.71 -1.00
C SER A 190 6.50 -10.40 -1.78
N LYS A 191 7.19 -9.44 -1.16
CA LYS A 191 7.53 -8.17 -1.80
C LYS A 191 8.36 -8.35 -3.07
N LEU A 192 9.44 -9.14 -3.00
CA LEU A 192 10.31 -9.38 -4.15
C LEU A 192 9.55 -10.04 -5.29
N LEU A 193 8.78 -11.09 -5.01
CA LEU A 193 8.00 -11.80 -6.02
C LEU A 193 6.92 -10.92 -6.66
N LYS A 194 6.14 -10.16 -5.87
CA LYS A 194 5.15 -9.20 -6.39
C LYS A 194 5.78 -8.11 -7.24
N SER A 195 6.98 -7.64 -6.88
CA SER A 195 7.71 -6.63 -7.66
C SER A 195 8.25 -7.20 -8.98
N LEU A 196 8.73 -8.44 -8.98
CA LEU A 196 9.23 -9.12 -10.17
C LEU A 196 8.09 -9.51 -11.12
N ALA A 197 6.95 -9.95 -10.59
CA ALA A 197 5.76 -10.30 -11.38
C ALA A 197 5.30 -9.13 -12.26
N LYS A 198 5.34 -7.90 -11.74
CA LYS A 198 4.98 -6.67 -12.48
C LYS A 198 5.91 -6.33 -13.65
N VAL A 199 7.14 -6.86 -13.65
CA VAL A 199 8.17 -6.57 -14.66
C VAL A 199 8.29 -7.68 -15.69
N LYS A 200 7.78 -8.89 -15.38
CA LYS A 200 7.76 -10.01 -16.32
C LYS A 200 6.79 -9.69 -17.47
N ASN A 201 7.26 -9.91 -18.70
CA ASN A 201 6.41 -9.80 -19.89
C ASN A 201 5.47 -11.01 -20.04
N ASP A 202 5.88 -12.18 -19.56
CA ASP A 202 5.09 -13.42 -19.66
C ASP A 202 4.04 -13.47 -18.55
N ILE A 203 2.76 -13.45 -18.95
CA ILE A 203 1.61 -13.46 -18.02
C ILE A 203 1.61 -14.71 -17.13
N ASN A 204 1.93 -15.89 -17.69
CA ASN A 204 1.96 -17.13 -16.93
C ASN A 204 3.05 -17.10 -15.86
N ALA A 205 4.27 -16.70 -16.23
CA ALA A 205 5.39 -16.61 -15.29
C ALA A 205 5.21 -15.49 -14.26
N ALA A 206 4.46 -14.43 -14.59
CA ALA A 206 4.03 -13.41 -13.64
C ALA A 206 3.02 -13.98 -12.64
N GLY A 207 2.01 -14.70 -13.14
CA GLY A 207 0.99 -15.37 -12.33
C GLY A 207 1.58 -16.38 -11.34
N GLU A 208 2.52 -17.23 -11.78
CA GLU A 208 3.21 -18.19 -10.90
C GLU A 208 3.98 -17.50 -9.77
N SER A 209 4.65 -16.38 -10.05
CA SER A 209 5.36 -15.63 -9.00
C SER A 209 4.40 -14.90 -8.06
N GLU A 210 3.25 -14.45 -8.54
CA GLU A 210 2.22 -13.84 -7.69
C GLU A 210 1.54 -14.89 -6.79
N GLU A 211 1.27 -16.09 -7.31
CA GLU A 211 0.79 -17.22 -6.51
C GLU A 211 1.78 -17.59 -5.40
N LEU A 212 3.07 -17.71 -5.75
CA LEU A 212 4.12 -17.98 -4.76
C LEU A 212 4.23 -16.87 -3.71
N ALA A 213 4.06 -15.60 -4.10
CA ALA A 213 4.06 -14.48 -3.17
C ALA A 213 2.89 -14.58 -2.17
N ASN A 214 1.70 -14.91 -2.65
CA ASN A 214 0.51 -15.08 -1.81
C ASN A 214 0.64 -16.30 -0.87
N GLU A 215 1.32 -17.37 -1.31
CA GLU A 215 1.64 -18.51 -0.45
C GLU A 215 2.57 -18.08 0.71
N TYR A 216 3.59 -17.27 0.43
CA TYR A 216 4.48 -16.72 1.47
C TYR A 216 3.76 -15.74 2.40
N GLU A 217 2.86 -14.90 1.89
CA GLU A 217 1.99 -14.04 2.71
C GLU A 217 1.15 -14.89 3.68
N THR A 218 0.54 -15.97 3.19
CA THR A 218 -0.26 -16.90 4.01
C THR A 218 0.58 -17.56 5.09
N ARG A 219 1.79 -18.06 4.75
CA ARG A 219 2.72 -18.64 5.74
C ARG A 219 3.13 -17.63 6.81
N ALA A 220 3.36 -16.37 6.43
CA ALA A 220 3.70 -15.31 7.38
C ALA A 220 2.54 -15.04 8.36
N VAL A 221 1.30 -15.00 7.86
CA VAL A 221 0.09 -14.81 8.68
C VAL A 221 -0.08 -15.95 9.68
N GLU A 222 0.01 -17.19 9.21
CA GLU A 222 -0.18 -18.37 10.07
C GLU A 222 0.93 -18.47 11.13
N LEU A 223 2.20 -18.30 10.75
CA LEU A 223 3.31 -18.30 11.70
C LEU A 223 3.15 -17.20 12.76
N PHE A 224 2.83 -15.98 12.33
CA PHE A 224 2.62 -14.89 13.29
C PHE A 224 1.42 -15.14 14.20
N SER A 225 0.39 -15.86 13.73
CA SER A 225 -0.78 -16.20 14.55
C SER A 225 -0.40 -17.13 15.70
N GLU A 226 0.50 -18.08 15.42
CA GLU A 226 1.06 -18.98 16.43
C GLU A 226 1.91 -18.20 17.44
N CYS A 227 2.84 -17.37 16.95
CA CYS A 227 3.67 -16.51 17.80
C CYS A 227 2.81 -15.64 18.74
N TYR A 228 1.78 -14.98 18.18
CA TYR A 228 0.87 -14.12 18.94
C TYR A 228 0.04 -14.89 19.97
N SER A 229 -0.36 -16.13 19.66
CA SER A 229 -1.11 -16.98 20.60
C SER A 229 -0.27 -17.44 21.79
N SER A 230 1.04 -17.56 21.63
CA SER A 230 1.95 -17.94 22.70
C SER A 230 2.32 -16.76 23.60
N ASP A 231 2.77 -15.66 23.02
CA ASP A 231 3.18 -14.46 23.76
C ASP A 231 2.89 -13.20 22.94
N GLU A 232 1.98 -12.37 23.47
CA GLU A 232 1.59 -11.12 22.80
C GLU A 232 2.70 -10.07 22.82
N GLU A 233 3.54 -10.00 23.86
CA GLU A 233 4.55 -8.94 24.01
C GLU A 233 5.77 -9.21 23.14
N LEU A 234 6.24 -10.46 23.11
CA LEU A 234 7.32 -10.89 22.21
C LEU A 234 6.91 -10.80 20.73
N ALA A 235 5.67 -11.16 20.40
CA ALA A 235 5.14 -11.02 19.04
C ALA A 235 5.06 -9.54 18.60
N GLU A 236 4.79 -8.61 19.51
CA GLU A 236 4.79 -7.17 19.21
C GLU A 236 6.21 -6.64 18.96
N GLN A 237 7.20 -7.11 19.72
CA GLN A 237 8.61 -6.79 19.48
C GLN A 237 9.08 -7.29 18.10
N LEU A 238 8.63 -8.49 17.69
CA LEU A 238 8.93 -9.07 16.38
C LEU A 238 8.44 -8.18 15.21
N LEU A 239 7.31 -7.48 15.36
CA LEU A 239 6.81 -6.55 14.33
C LEU A 239 7.70 -5.32 14.14
N THR A 240 8.34 -4.88 15.21
CA THR A 240 9.24 -3.71 15.22
C THR A 240 10.70 -4.06 14.99
N TYR A 241 11.02 -5.36 14.93
CA TYR A 241 12.38 -5.82 14.68
C TYR A 241 12.84 -5.46 13.26
N SER A 242 14.00 -4.80 13.19
CA SER A 242 14.65 -4.40 11.94
C SER A 242 15.79 -5.38 11.59
N CYS A 243 15.87 -5.85 10.34
CA CYS A 243 16.94 -6.74 9.92
C CYS A 243 17.89 -6.08 8.91
N GLU A 244 19.20 -6.11 9.19
CA GLU A 244 20.25 -5.57 8.30
C GLU A 244 20.27 -6.25 6.92
N ALA A 245 19.88 -7.52 6.82
CA ALA A 245 19.87 -8.27 5.56
C ALA A 245 18.71 -7.90 4.62
N TRP A 246 17.68 -7.25 5.15
CA TRP A 246 16.56 -6.70 4.37
C TRP A 246 16.62 -5.17 4.39
N GLY A 247 17.82 -4.59 4.26
CA GLY A 247 18.00 -3.13 4.17
C GLY A 247 17.65 -2.35 5.43
N GLY A 248 17.52 -3.01 6.59
CA GLY A 248 17.13 -2.37 7.85
C GLY A 248 15.62 -2.14 8.01
N SER A 249 14.79 -2.71 7.14
CA SER A 249 13.33 -2.58 7.20
C SER A 249 12.70 -3.49 8.26
N ASN A 250 11.56 -3.06 8.79
CA ASN A 250 10.76 -3.80 9.76
C ASN A 250 9.70 -4.68 9.08
N CYS A 251 9.16 -5.68 9.80
CA CYS A 251 8.08 -6.55 9.29
C CYS A 251 6.88 -5.76 8.75
N LEU A 252 6.45 -4.72 9.48
CA LEU A 252 5.33 -3.87 9.07
C LEU A 252 5.63 -3.05 7.80
N GLU A 253 6.85 -2.53 7.68
CA GLU A 253 7.27 -1.76 6.51
C GLU A 253 7.28 -2.65 5.26
N LEU A 254 7.85 -3.86 5.37
CA LEU A 254 7.88 -4.83 4.27
C LEU A 254 6.48 -5.22 3.80
N ALA A 255 5.60 -5.58 4.75
CA ALA A 255 4.23 -5.98 4.43
C ALA A 255 3.45 -4.86 3.72
N VAL A 256 3.64 -3.61 4.15
CA VAL A 256 2.95 -2.45 3.58
C VAL A 256 3.48 -2.11 2.19
N GLU A 257 4.80 -2.15 2.01
CA GLU A 257 5.43 -1.94 0.70
C GLU A 257 5.07 -3.06 -0.30
N ALA A 258 4.90 -4.29 0.18
CA ALA A 258 4.42 -5.44 -0.60
C ALA A 258 2.92 -5.39 -0.93
N LYS A 259 2.15 -4.56 -0.22
CA LYS A 259 0.67 -4.54 -0.21
C LYS A 259 0.05 -5.87 0.27
N ASP A 260 0.65 -6.47 1.30
CA ASP A 260 0.18 -7.69 1.96
C ASP A 260 -1.02 -7.39 2.88
N GLN A 261 -2.23 -7.37 2.31
CA GLN A 261 -3.45 -7.00 3.03
C GLN A 261 -3.85 -8.03 4.08
N GLN A 262 -3.60 -9.33 3.84
CA GLN A 262 -3.99 -10.39 4.76
C GLN A 262 -3.16 -10.35 6.03
N PHE A 263 -1.84 -10.12 5.89
CA PHE A 263 -0.93 -9.99 7.02
C PHE A 263 -1.29 -8.78 7.91
N ILE A 264 -1.51 -7.61 7.31
CA ILE A 264 -1.90 -6.41 8.08
C ILE A 264 -3.29 -6.56 8.71
N ALA A 265 -4.20 -7.32 8.08
CA ALA A 265 -5.55 -7.55 8.61
C ALA A 265 -5.59 -8.50 9.82
N GLN A 266 -4.48 -9.16 10.14
CA GLN A 266 -4.37 -10.11 11.23
C GLN A 266 -4.70 -9.48 12.60
N PRO A 267 -5.42 -10.19 13.49
CA PRO A 267 -5.83 -9.64 14.79
C PRO A 267 -4.67 -9.15 15.67
N GLY A 268 -3.54 -9.86 15.70
CA GLY A 268 -2.36 -9.47 16.48
C GLY A 268 -1.75 -8.15 16.01
N VAL A 269 -1.55 -7.99 14.69
CA VAL A 269 -1.09 -6.73 14.08
C VAL A 269 -2.07 -5.59 14.36
N GLN A 270 -3.39 -5.84 14.24
CA GLN A 270 -4.40 -4.84 14.53
C GLN A 270 -4.47 -4.46 16.01
N ASN A 271 -4.15 -5.37 16.92
CA ASN A 271 -4.02 -5.11 18.35
C ASN A 271 -2.82 -4.21 18.63
N PHE A 272 -1.67 -4.49 18.02
CA PHE A 272 -0.48 -3.64 18.07
C PHE A 272 -0.77 -2.23 17.56
N LEU A 273 -1.37 -2.09 16.37
CA LEU A 273 -1.75 -0.78 15.81
C LEU A 273 -2.78 -0.05 16.69
N SER A 274 -3.65 -0.79 17.38
CA SER A 274 -4.57 -0.20 18.37
C SER A 274 -3.84 0.31 19.60
N LYS A 275 -2.83 -0.42 20.10
CA LYS A 275 -1.97 0.02 21.21
C LYS A 275 -1.22 1.30 20.81
N GLN A 276 -0.68 1.37 19.60
CA GLN A 276 -0.01 2.58 19.10
C GLN A 276 -0.98 3.76 18.93
N TRP A 277 -2.19 3.51 18.42
CA TRP A 277 -3.21 4.54 18.19
C TRP A 277 -3.75 5.20 19.46
N TYR A 278 -4.04 4.40 20.50
CA TYR A 278 -4.52 4.91 21.78
C TYR A 278 -3.37 5.34 22.72
N GLY A 279 -2.14 4.90 22.46
CA GLY A 279 -0.96 5.21 23.26
C GLY A 279 -1.09 4.64 24.68
N GLU A 280 -1.01 5.51 25.68
CA GLU A 280 -1.09 5.13 27.10
C GLU A 280 -2.54 4.89 27.59
N ILE A 281 -3.56 5.21 26.78
CA ILE A 281 -4.98 5.01 27.09
C ILE A 281 -5.34 3.52 26.91
N SER A 282 -6.11 2.96 27.84
CA SER A 282 -6.60 1.58 27.71
C SER A 282 -7.61 1.44 26.56
N ARG A 283 -7.48 0.35 25.81
CA ARG A 283 -8.33 0.00 24.66
C ARG A 283 -9.80 -0.23 25.01
N ASP A 284 -10.09 -0.58 26.27
CA ASP A 284 -11.46 -0.88 26.73
C ASP A 284 -12.31 0.39 26.90
N THR A 285 -11.68 1.57 26.80
CA THR A 285 -12.39 2.84 26.92
C THR A 285 -13.20 3.12 25.65
N LYS A 286 -14.52 3.27 25.80
CA LYS A 286 -15.40 3.59 24.66
C LYS A 286 -15.05 4.97 24.09
N ASN A 287 -15.00 5.11 22.76
CA ASN A 287 -14.61 6.35 22.08
C ASN A 287 -15.40 7.59 22.54
N TRP A 288 -16.69 7.47 22.82
CA TRP A 288 -17.51 8.60 23.30
C TRP A 288 -17.04 9.14 24.65
N LYS A 289 -16.46 8.29 25.53
CA LYS A 289 -15.88 8.73 26.80
C LYS A 289 -14.66 9.61 26.56
N ILE A 290 -13.83 9.26 25.59
CA ILE A 290 -12.65 10.03 25.20
C ILE A 290 -13.06 11.40 24.65
N ILE A 291 -14.06 11.44 23.77
CA ILE A 291 -14.60 12.69 23.20
C ILE A 291 -15.22 13.56 24.30
N LEU A 292 -15.95 12.99 25.26
CA LEU A 292 -16.50 13.75 26.39
C LEU A 292 -15.40 14.36 27.26
N CYS A 293 -14.36 13.60 27.58
CA CYS A 293 -13.20 14.09 28.34
C CYS A 293 -12.38 15.14 27.58
N LEU A 294 -12.44 15.14 26.25
CA LEU A 294 -11.80 16.13 25.40
C LEU A 294 -12.45 17.51 25.54
N PHE A 295 -13.78 17.59 25.71
CA PHE A 295 -14.46 18.86 26.02
C PHE A 295 -14.45 19.22 27.52
N LEU A 296 -14.40 18.21 28.40
CA LEU A 296 -14.48 18.38 29.85
C LEU A 296 -13.20 17.84 30.52
N PHE A 297 -12.12 18.62 30.43
CA PHE A 297 -10.80 18.26 30.99
C PHE A 297 -10.81 17.81 32.47
N PRO A 298 -11.65 18.35 33.38
CA PRO A 298 -11.68 17.89 34.77
C PRO A 298 -12.08 16.41 34.94
N LEU A 299 -12.83 15.82 33.98
CA LEU A 299 -13.27 14.42 34.05
C LEU A 299 -12.12 13.40 33.94
N ILE A 300 -10.98 13.81 33.39
CA ILE A 300 -9.76 12.98 33.31
C ILE A 300 -9.24 12.69 34.72
N GLY A 301 -9.24 13.71 35.60
CA GLY A 301 -8.82 13.58 36.99
C GLY A 301 -9.78 12.73 37.84
N CYS A 302 -11.06 12.65 37.45
CA CYS A 302 -12.09 11.86 38.13
C CYS A 302 -12.03 10.35 37.83
N GLY A 303 -11.05 9.88 37.05
CA GLY A 303 -10.88 8.46 36.75
C GLY A 303 -11.87 7.89 35.73
N PHE A 304 -12.48 8.73 34.90
CA PHE A 304 -13.42 8.31 33.85
C PHE A 304 -12.74 7.50 32.72
N ILE A 305 -11.42 7.61 32.61
CA ILE A 305 -10.56 6.92 31.62
C ILE A 305 -9.63 5.94 32.35
N SER A 306 -9.55 4.73 31.82
CA SER A 306 -8.56 3.73 32.25
C SER A 306 -7.27 3.90 31.45
N PHE A 307 -6.13 3.98 32.14
CA PHE A 307 -4.79 4.06 31.54
C PHE A 307 -4.07 2.72 31.68
N ARG A 308 -3.23 2.38 30.69
CA ARG A 308 -2.55 1.09 30.62
C ARG A 308 -1.48 0.93 31.70
N LYS A 309 -0.68 1.97 31.94
CA LYS A 309 0.31 2.02 33.03
C LYS A 309 -0.24 2.78 34.22
N LYS A 310 -0.20 2.17 35.41
CA LYS A 310 -0.48 2.86 36.67
C LYS A 310 0.78 3.63 37.09
N PRO A 311 0.76 4.97 37.20
CA PRO A 311 1.93 5.73 37.62
C PRO A 311 2.29 5.36 39.07
N VAL A 312 3.60 5.12 39.29
CA VAL A 312 4.17 4.66 40.57
C VAL A 312 4.17 5.79 41.63
N GLU A 313 4.15 7.08 41.23
CA GLU A 313 4.21 8.24 42.13
C GLU A 313 2.90 9.06 42.21
N ARG A 314 2.50 9.45 43.43
CA ARG A 314 1.20 10.10 43.75
C ARG A 314 1.12 11.61 43.41
N SER A 315 2.20 12.39 43.49
CA SER A 315 2.12 13.87 43.43
C SER A 315 2.15 14.46 42.00
N LYS A 316 2.76 13.78 41.03
CA LYS A 316 2.76 14.18 39.61
C LYS A 316 1.61 13.53 38.80
N LYS A 317 0.76 12.76 39.46
CA LYS A 317 -0.22 11.85 38.84
C LYS A 317 -1.18 12.54 37.87
N LEU A 318 -1.75 13.70 38.24
CA LEU A 318 -2.70 14.42 37.38
C LEU A 318 -2.03 15.04 36.15
N LEU A 319 -0.91 15.76 36.33
CA LEU A 319 -0.16 16.36 35.23
C LEU A 319 0.34 15.30 34.23
N LEU A 320 0.79 14.15 34.74
CA LEU A 320 1.24 13.03 33.92
C LEU A 320 0.06 12.38 33.17
N TYR A 321 -1.11 12.23 33.80
CA TYR A 321 -2.31 11.77 33.08
C TYR A 321 -2.77 12.75 32.01
N TYR A 322 -2.76 14.05 32.27
CA TYR A 322 -3.07 15.05 31.25
C TYR A 322 -2.07 15.00 30.10
N ALA A 323 -0.77 14.96 30.40
CA ALA A 323 0.27 14.83 29.38
C ALA A 323 0.08 13.54 28.56
N SER A 324 -0.06 12.38 29.21
CA SER A 324 -0.29 11.10 28.55
C SER A 324 -1.56 11.07 27.70
N PHE A 325 -2.62 11.77 28.12
CA PHE A 325 -3.86 11.90 27.35
C PHE A 325 -3.65 12.75 26.08
N PHE A 326 -3.05 13.94 26.20
CA PHE A 326 -2.82 14.81 25.04
C PHE A 326 -1.72 14.32 24.11
N THR A 327 -0.82 13.46 24.57
CA THR A 327 0.16 12.78 23.71
C THR A 327 -0.42 11.63 22.89
N SER A 328 -1.65 11.18 23.19
CA SER A 328 -2.28 10.07 22.47
C SER A 328 -2.63 10.47 21.02
N PRO A 329 -2.21 9.70 19.99
CA PRO A 329 -2.51 10.00 18.59
C PRO A 329 -4.01 10.14 18.29
N PHE A 330 -4.85 9.30 18.91
CA PHE A 330 -6.31 9.40 18.74
C PHE A 330 -6.90 10.73 19.24
N VAL A 331 -6.38 11.24 20.36
CA VAL A 331 -6.82 12.53 20.92
C VAL A 331 -6.39 13.68 20.02
N VAL A 332 -5.16 13.64 19.52
CA VAL A 332 -4.62 14.61 18.55
C VAL A 332 -5.45 14.60 17.26
N PHE A 333 -5.74 13.42 16.71
CA PHE A 333 -6.62 13.26 15.55
C PHE A 333 -8.00 13.87 15.81
N SER A 334 -8.65 13.51 16.92
CA SER A 334 -9.98 14.00 17.27
C SER A 334 -10.01 15.53 17.38
N TRP A 335 -8.98 16.13 17.99
CA TRP A 335 -8.87 17.58 18.03
C TRP A 335 -8.69 18.20 16.65
N ASN A 336 -7.84 17.63 15.80
CA ASN A 336 -7.64 18.11 14.43
C ASN A 336 -8.95 18.10 13.64
N VAL A 337 -9.77 17.04 13.75
CA VAL A 337 -11.08 16.99 13.09
C VAL A 337 -12.01 18.09 13.60
N ILE A 338 -12.10 18.28 14.91
CA ILE A 338 -12.98 19.31 15.50
C ILE A 338 -12.51 20.71 15.07
N PHE A 339 -11.23 21.02 15.18
CA PHE A 339 -10.69 22.32 14.76
C PHE A 339 -10.85 22.56 13.25
N TYR A 340 -10.75 21.51 12.43
CA TYR A 340 -10.96 21.63 11.00
C TYR A 340 -12.44 21.92 10.64
N ILE A 341 -13.40 21.28 11.32
CA ILE A 341 -14.83 21.60 11.16
C ILE A 341 -15.11 23.05 11.61
N VAL A 342 -14.54 23.49 12.74
CA VAL A 342 -14.67 24.89 13.20
C VAL A 342 -14.05 25.86 12.18
N PHE A 343 -12.91 25.52 11.58
CA PHE A 343 -12.29 26.30 10.51
C PHE A 343 -13.22 26.44 9.29
N LEU A 344 -13.88 25.36 8.85
CA LEU A 344 -14.83 25.43 7.72
C LEU A 344 -16.06 26.26 8.06
N LEU A 345 -16.59 26.13 9.29
CA LEU A 345 -17.71 26.97 9.74
C LEU A 345 -17.32 28.44 9.83
N LEU A 346 -16.11 28.76 10.31
CA LEU A 346 -15.57 30.11 10.32
C LEU A 346 -15.41 30.64 8.88
N PHE A 347 -14.88 29.82 7.96
CA PHE A 347 -14.71 30.21 6.57
C PHE A 347 -16.06 30.50 5.90
N ALA A 348 -17.05 29.63 6.10
CA ALA A 348 -18.41 29.84 5.59
C ALA A 348 -19.04 31.12 6.18
N TYR A 349 -18.86 31.37 7.47
CA TYR A 349 -19.35 32.57 8.14
C TYR A 349 -18.73 33.84 7.56
N VAL A 350 -17.40 33.90 7.41
CA VAL A 350 -16.69 35.05 6.81
C VAL A 350 -17.13 35.29 5.37
N LEU A 351 -17.36 34.23 4.59
CA LEU A 351 -17.72 34.33 3.17
C LEU A 351 -19.19 34.76 2.94
N LEU A 352 -20.11 34.34 3.81
CA LEU A 352 -21.54 34.61 3.67
C LEU A 352 -22.00 35.87 4.41
N MET A 353 -21.51 36.12 5.63
CA MET A 353 -21.99 37.21 6.49
C MET A 353 -21.05 38.42 6.47
N ASP A 354 -19.74 38.20 6.67
CA ASP A 354 -18.79 39.27 7.01
C ASP A 354 -17.74 39.56 5.91
N PHE A 355 -18.15 39.51 4.63
CA PHE A 355 -17.27 39.82 3.50
C PHE A 355 -17.26 41.32 3.17
N GLN A 356 -16.49 42.08 3.96
CA GLN A 356 -16.37 43.55 3.83
C GLN A 356 -15.18 43.99 2.98
N LYS A 357 -15.16 45.27 2.57
CA LYS A 357 -14.05 45.86 1.78
C LYS A 357 -12.74 45.94 2.57
N GLU A 358 -12.82 46.17 3.88
CA GLU A 358 -11.68 46.08 4.79
C GLU A 358 -11.65 44.72 5.48
N PRO A 359 -10.46 44.13 5.70
CA PRO A 359 -10.36 42.82 6.32
C PRO A 359 -10.79 42.89 7.78
N THR A 360 -11.78 42.07 8.14
CA THR A 360 -12.25 41.97 9.52
C THR A 360 -11.28 41.12 10.36
N MET A 361 -11.36 41.22 11.69
CA MET A 361 -10.52 40.42 12.58
C MET A 361 -10.73 38.91 12.39
N LEU A 362 -11.96 38.48 12.09
CA LEU A 362 -12.28 37.07 11.83
C LEU A 362 -11.65 36.56 10.52
N GLU A 363 -11.62 37.41 9.50
CA GLU A 363 -10.96 37.13 8.24
C GLU A 363 -9.43 37.07 8.41
N LEU A 364 -8.84 37.94 9.23
CA LEU A 364 -7.42 37.86 9.56
C LEU A 364 -7.08 36.53 10.27
N ILE A 365 -7.94 36.08 11.20
CA ILE A 365 -7.80 34.77 11.84
C ILE A 365 -7.84 33.65 10.79
N LEU A 366 -8.76 33.73 9.82
CA LEU A 366 -8.83 32.77 8.72
C LEU A 366 -7.53 32.74 7.90
N TYR A 367 -6.95 33.90 7.58
CA TYR A 367 -5.66 33.98 6.87
C TYR A 367 -4.53 33.32 7.66
N VAL A 368 -4.46 33.55 8.96
CA VAL A 368 -3.47 32.89 9.83
C VAL A 368 -3.69 31.38 9.85
N LEU A 369 -4.93 30.90 9.92
CA LEU A 369 -5.23 29.46 9.92
C LEU A 369 -4.81 28.77 8.61
N VAL A 370 -5.09 29.39 7.46
CA VAL A 370 -4.64 28.84 6.16
C VAL A 370 -3.13 28.93 6.00
N PHE A 371 -2.49 29.96 6.55
CA PHE A 371 -1.04 30.04 6.62
C PHE A 371 -0.42 28.89 7.45
N ILE A 372 -1.09 28.45 8.52
CA ILE A 372 -0.63 27.27 9.28
C ILE A 372 -0.74 25.99 8.43
N LEU A 373 -1.82 25.81 7.65
CA LEU A 373 -1.92 24.70 6.67
C LEU A 373 -0.78 24.74 5.66
N LEU A 374 -0.48 25.92 5.11
CA LEU A 374 0.64 26.10 4.19
C LEU A 374 1.96 25.63 4.82
N CYS A 375 2.25 26.00 6.07
CA CYS A 375 3.46 25.54 6.77
C CYS A 375 3.48 24.02 6.96
N ASP A 376 2.34 23.41 7.29
CA ASP A 376 2.20 21.96 7.43
C ASP A 376 2.46 21.22 6.10
N GLU A 377 1.91 21.71 4.98
CA GLU A 377 2.13 21.10 3.66
C GLU A 377 3.57 21.30 3.17
N VAL A 378 4.17 22.48 3.41
CA VAL A 378 5.58 22.72 3.05
C VAL A 378 6.51 21.77 3.81
N ARG A 379 6.22 21.48 5.09
CA ARG A 379 7.00 20.49 5.86
C ARG A 379 6.85 19.08 5.28
N GLN A 380 5.63 18.68 4.94
CA GLN A 380 5.37 17.35 4.35
C GLN A 380 6.07 17.21 2.99
N TRP A 381 6.02 18.25 2.16
CA TRP A 381 6.72 18.30 0.90
C TRP A 381 8.24 18.16 1.08
N TYR A 382 8.83 18.85 2.08
CA TYR A 382 10.26 18.73 2.37
C TYR A 382 10.66 17.31 2.83
N MET A 383 9.83 16.63 3.61
CA MET A 383 10.12 15.28 4.11
C MET A 383 9.93 14.19 3.05
N ASN A 384 8.86 14.30 2.25
CA ASN A 384 8.47 13.24 1.29
C ASN A 384 9.04 13.48 -0.12
N GLY A 385 9.56 14.68 -0.41
CA GLY A 385 10.14 15.04 -1.70
C GLY A 385 9.15 14.83 -2.85
N ASN A 386 9.61 14.19 -3.94
CA ASN A 386 8.80 13.98 -5.13
C ASN A 386 7.63 13.00 -4.94
N LYS A 387 7.69 12.12 -3.94
CA LYS A 387 6.59 11.18 -3.64
C LYS A 387 5.32 11.91 -3.18
N TYR A 388 5.46 13.13 -2.65
CA TYR A 388 4.34 13.96 -2.19
C TYR A 388 3.30 14.22 -3.30
N PHE A 389 3.74 14.52 -4.52
CA PHE A 389 2.85 14.83 -5.65
C PHE A 389 2.21 13.60 -6.31
N SER A 390 2.55 12.38 -5.87
CA SER A 390 1.89 11.17 -6.37
C SER A 390 0.51 10.95 -5.74
N ASP A 391 0.27 11.51 -4.55
CA ASP A 391 -1.00 11.35 -3.84
C ASP A 391 -2.01 12.41 -4.30
N LEU A 392 -3.19 11.95 -4.76
CA LEU A 392 -4.26 12.83 -5.24
C LEU A 392 -4.73 13.84 -4.17
N TRP A 393 -4.73 13.45 -2.90
CA TRP A 393 -5.15 14.32 -1.80
C TRP A 393 -4.17 15.47 -1.58
N ASN A 394 -2.87 15.21 -1.65
CA ASN A 394 -1.82 16.23 -1.54
C ASN A 394 -1.88 17.22 -2.71
N ILE A 395 -2.24 16.75 -3.92
CA ILE A 395 -2.49 17.62 -5.07
C ILE A 395 -3.69 18.54 -4.78
N MET A 396 -4.80 18.00 -4.28
CA MET A 396 -5.98 18.80 -3.91
C MET A 396 -5.68 19.85 -2.84
N ASP A 397 -4.87 19.51 -1.83
CA ASP A 397 -4.45 20.44 -0.78
C ASP A 397 -3.55 21.56 -1.32
N THR A 398 -2.63 21.22 -2.24
CA THR A 398 -1.79 22.20 -2.93
C THR A 398 -2.63 23.13 -3.82
N LEU A 399 -3.64 22.59 -4.51
CA LEU A 399 -4.56 23.36 -5.33
C LEU A 399 -5.42 24.32 -4.48
N GLY A 400 -5.96 23.87 -3.33
CA GLY A 400 -6.72 24.74 -2.43
C GLY A 400 -5.89 25.91 -1.91
N ILE A 401 -4.66 25.64 -1.45
CA ILE A 401 -3.75 26.70 -1.00
C ILE A 401 -3.45 27.69 -2.14
N PHE A 402 -3.23 27.20 -3.36
CA PHE A 402 -3.00 28.06 -4.53
C PHE A 402 -4.21 28.96 -4.86
N TYR A 403 -5.43 28.41 -4.82
CA TYR A 403 -6.65 29.19 -5.01
C TYR A 403 -6.84 30.23 -3.91
N PHE A 404 -6.56 29.88 -2.65
CA PHE A 404 -6.63 30.82 -1.54
C PHE A 404 -5.66 32.00 -1.68
N ILE A 405 -4.40 31.75 -2.05
CA ILE A 405 -3.41 32.80 -2.31
C ILE A 405 -3.87 33.69 -3.47
N THR A 406 -4.38 33.09 -4.54
CA THR A 406 -4.92 33.82 -5.68
C THR A 406 -6.11 34.69 -5.26
N GLY A 407 -7.02 34.17 -4.43
CA GLY A 407 -8.13 34.92 -3.85
C GLY A 407 -7.68 36.13 -3.04
N ILE A 408 -6.64 35.98 -2.20
CA ILE A 408 -6.03 37.09 -1.46
C ILE A 408 -5.46 38.14 -2.42
N ILE A 409 -4.76 37.74 -3.49
CA ILE A 409 -4.18 38.69 -4.46
C ILE A 409 -5.28 39.52 -5.14
N PHE A 410 -6.35 38.89 -5.61
CA PHE A 410 -7.49 39.59 -6.23
C PHE A 410 -8.20 40.51 -5.23
N ARG A 411 -8.21 40.13 -3.95
CA ARG A 411 -8.78 40.94 -2.87
C ARG A 411 -7.91 42.15 -2.51
N LEU A 412 -6.59 41.99 -2.43
CA LEU A 412 -5.65 43.11 -2.22
C LEU A 412 -5.76 44.15 -3.34
N ARG A 413 -6.19 43.73 -4.54
CA ARG A 413 -6.53 44.61 -5.66
C ARG A 413 -7.98 45.14 -5.60
N SER A 414 -8.42 45.57 -4.43
CA SER A 414 -9.80 46.05 -4.18
C SER A 414 -10.19 47.34 -4.93
N SER A 415 -9.27 47.97 -5.67
CA SER A 415 -9.55 49.21 -6.41
C SER A 415 -10.55 49.04 -7.56
N ASN A 416 -10.75 47.82 -8.06
CA ASN A 416 -11.69 47.52 -9.15
C ASN A 416 -12.82 46.62 -8.63
N GLU A 417 -14.09 47.02 -8.81
CA GLU A 417 -15.26 46.25 -8.34
C GLU A 417 -15.31 44.83 -8.95
N ASN A 418 -14.91 44.69 -10.22
CA ASN A 418 -14.81 43.38 -10.88
C ASN A 418 -13.76 42.47 -10.22
N SER A 419 -12.64 43.03 -9.75
CA SER A 419 -11.59 42.25 -9.07
C SER A 419 -12.06 41.75 -7.71
N TRP A 420 -12.81 42.58 -6.98
CA TRP A 420 -13.39 42.21 -5.70
C TRP A 420 -14.43 41.08 -5.84
N TYR A 421 -15.33 41.18 -6.83
CA TYR A 421 -16.29 40.12 -7.12
C TYR A 421 -15.59 38.82 -7.53
N SER A 422 -14.58 38.90 -8.42
CA SER A 422 -13.77 37.74 -8.80
C SER A 422 -13.06 37.10 -7.61
N GLY A 423 -12.51 37.91 -6.69
CA GLY A 423 -11.90 37.41 -5.45
C GLY A 423 -12.91 36.63 -4.58
N ARG A 424 -14.15 37.13 -4.45
CA ARG A 424 -15.23 36.42 -3.76
C ARG A 424 -15.56 35.09 -4.43
N VAL A 425 -15.69 35.07 -5.76
CA VAL A 425 -15.96 33.84 -6.53
C VAL A 425 -14.84 32.81 -6.32
N ILE A 426 -13.58 33.25 -6.34
CA ILE A 426 -12.43 32.37 -6.09
C ILE A 426 -12.49 31.77 -4.69
N PHE A 427 -12.80 32.57 -3.65
CA PHE A 427 -12.97 32.03 -2.29
C PHE A 427 -14.17 31.07 -2.18
N CYS A 428 -15.25 31.27 -2.94
CA CYS A 428 -16.38 30.32 -2.97
C CYS A 428 -15.96 28.96 -3.55
N LEU A 429 -15.19 28.96 -4.65
CA LEU A 429 -14.67 27.74 -5.26
C LEU A 429 -13.64 27.06 -4.35
N ASP A 430 -12.81 27.85 -3.69
CA ASP A 430 -11.82 27.38 -2.75
C ASP A 430 -12.45 26.74 -1.50
N TYR A 431 -13.55 27.30 -0.98
CA TYR A 431 -14.34 26.66 0.07
C TYR A 431 -14.79 25.25 -0.33
N ILE A 432 -15.22 25.03 -1.58
CA ILE A 432 -15.58 23.70 -2.06
C ILE A 432 -14.38 22.75 -1.97
N ILE A 433 -13.19 23.18 -2.40
CA ILE A 433 -11.97 22.37 -2.34
C ILE A 433 -11.63 22.01 -0.89
N PHE A 434 -11.65 22.98 0.03
CA PHE A 434 -11.42 22.71 1.46
C PHE A 434 -12.50 21.78 2.05
N THR A 435 -13.77 21.89 1.64
CA THR A 435 -14.79 20.92 2.11
C THR A 435 -14.55 19.50 1.60
N LEU A 436 -14.03 19.32 0.38
CA LEU A 436 -13.68 17.98 -0.14
C LEU A 436 -12.58 17.32 0.70
N ARG A 437 -11.69 18.09 1.36
CA ARG A 437 -10.70 17.55 2.29
C ARG A 437 -11.33 16.86 3.51
N LEU A 438 -12.56 17.21 3.91
CA LEU A 438 -13.29 16.45 4.95
C LEU A 438 -13.50 14.99 4.56
N ILE A 439 -13.70 14.72 3.27
CA ILE A 439 -13.87 13.35 2.78
C ILE A 439 -12.62 12.53 3.11
N HIS A 440 -11.43 13.09 2.87
CA HIS A 440 -10.16 12.44 3.23
C HIS A 440 -10.09 12.14 4.74
N ILE A 441 -10.49 13.07 5.60
CA ILE A 441 -10.52 12.86 7.06
C ILE A 441 -11.51 11.73 7.44
N PHE A 442 -12.67 11.69 6.80
CA PHE A 442 -13.68 10.64 7.08
C PHE A 442 -13.29 9.26 6.53
N THR A 443 -12.29 9.16 5.64
CA THR A 443 -11.75 7.86 5.20
C THR A 443 -11.22 7.01 6.35
N VAL A 444 -10.82 7.66 7.46
CA VAL A 444 -10.35 7.01 8.68
C VAL A 444 -11.42 6.13 9.33
N SER A 445 -12.69 6.52 9.20
CA SER A 445 -13.76 5.84 9.91
C SER A 445 -13.98 4.41 9.39
N ARG A 446 -14.24 3.48 10.32
CA ARG A 446 -14.52 2.08 9.98
C ARG A 446 -15.71 1.90 9.04
N ASN A 447 -16.71 2.77 9.16
CA ASN A 447 -17.97 2.61 8.43
C ASN A 447 -18.01 3.39 7.11
N LEU A 448 -17.35 4.55 7.02
CA LEU A 448 -17.36 5.39 5.81
C LEU A 448 -16.11 5.18 4.95
N GLY A 449 -14.97 4.82 5.55
CA GLY A 449 -13.70 4.67 4.83
C GLY A 449 -13.78 3.75 3.62
N PRO A 450 -14.23 2.51 3.80
CA PRO A 450 -14.34 1.58 2.68
C PRO A 450 -15.33 2.02 1.62
N LYS A 451 -16.43 2.67 2.02
CA LYS A 451 -17.42 3.24 1.08
C LYS A 451 -16.80 4.36 0.23
N ILE A 452 -15.92 5.17 0.81
CA ILE A 452 -15.20 6.21 0.06
C ILE A 452 -14.20 5.58 -0.92
N ILE A 453 -13.50 4.52 -0.52
CA ILE A 453 -12.57 3.80 -1.42
C ILE A 453 -13.34 3.13 -2.58
N MET A 454 -14.51 2.58 -2.30
CA MET A 454 -15.41 2.05 -3.34
C MET A 454 -15.78 3.14 -4.34
N LEU A 455 -16.19 4.33 -3.86
CA LEU A 455 -16.51 5.47 -4.71
C LEU A 455 -15.29 5.87 -5.56
N GLN A 456 -14.09 5.93 -4.97
CA GLN A 456 -12.87 6.26 -5.71
C GLN A 456 -12.57 5.26 -6.84
N ARG A 457 -12.79 3.96 -6.62
CA ARG A 457 -12.60 2.94 -7.67
C ARG A 457 -13.65 3.04 -8.78
N MET A 458 -14.90 3.36 -8.42
CA MET A 458 -15.99 3.57 -9.37
C MET A 458 -15.78 4.78 -10.29
N MET A 459 -14.96 5.76 -9.89
CA MET A 459 -14.69 6.95 -10.73
C MET A 459 -14.14 6.59 -12.12
N ILE A 460 -13.43 5.47 -12.26
CA ILE A 460 -12.94 4.99 -13.56
C ILE A 460 -14.12 4.59 -14.45
N ASP A 461 -15.09 3.85 -13.91
CA ASP A 461 -16.30 3.45 -14.62
C ASP A 461 -17.18 4.67 -14.96
N VAL A 462 -17.27 5.64 -14.03
CA VAL A 462 -17.96 6.92 -14.28
C VAL A 462 -17.35 7.66 -15.44
N PHE A 463 -16.02 7.69 -15.55
CA PHE A 463 -15.35 8.36 -16.65
C PHE A 463 -15.70 7.74 -18.01
N PHE A 464 -15.67 6.41 -18.11
CA PHE A 464 -16.07 5.70 -19.34
C PHE A 464 -17.55 5.91 -19.67
N PHE A 465 -18.41 5.91 -18.65
CA PHE A 465 -19.83 6.21 -18.81
C PHE A 465 -20.05 7.65 -19.31
N LEU A 466 -19.42 8.65 -18.68
CA LEU A 466 -19.53 10.06 -19.07
C LEU A 466 -19.07 10.27 -20.53
N PHE A 467 -18.06 9.53 -20.99
CA PHE A 467 -17.64 9.55 -22.38
C PHE A 467 -18.73 9.02 -23.32
N LEU A 468 -19.28 7.84 -23.05
CA LEU A 468 -20.37 7.24 -23.85
C LEU A 468 -21.62 8.13 -23.86
N PHE A 469 -22.00 8.64 -22.69
CA PHE A 469 -23.11 9.56 -22.52
C PHE A 469 -22.90 10.87 -23.25
N GLY A 470 -21.68 11.44 -23.20
CA GLY A 470 -21.33 12.67 -23.90
C GLY A 470 -21.49 12.55 -25.41
N VAL A 471 -21.04 11.44 -26.01
CA VAL A 471 -21.22 11.17 -27.45
C VAL A 471 -22.71 11.13 -27.82
N TRP A 472 -23.51 10.41 -27.03
CA TRP A 472 -24.95 10.29 -27.28
C TRP A 472 -25.70 11.62 -27.10
N MET A 473 -25.35 12.38 -26.06
CA MET A 473 -25.91 13.70 -25.78
C MET A 473 -25.65 14.67 -26.92
N VAL A 474 -24.40 14.78 -27.38
CA VAL A 474 -24.04 15.70 -28.48
C VAL A 474 -24.73 15.30 -29.78
N ALA A 475 -24.80 13.99 -30.09
CA ALA A 475 -25.49 13.51 -31.29
C ALA A 475 -26.97 13.92 -31.30
N PHE A 476 -27.68 13.70 -30.19
CA PHE A 476 -29.08 14.12 -30.05
C PHE A 476 -29.24 15.64 -30.05
N GLY A 477 -28.39 16.36 -29.32
CA GLY A 477 -28.45 17.81 -29.21
C GLY A 477 -28.25 18.52 -30.56
N VAL A 478 -27.27 18.07 -31.35
CA VAL A 478 -27.02 18.60 -32.70
C VAL A 478 -28.17 18.26 -33.63
N ALA A 479 -28.66 17.01 -33.62
CA ALA A 479 -29.79 16.61 -34.45
C ALA A 479 -31.05 17.42 -34.12
N ARG A 480 -31.39 17.58 -32.83
CA ARG A 480 -32.55 18.35 -32.38
C ARG A 480 -32.44 19.82 -32.76
N GLN A 481 -31.29 20.45 -32.50
CA GLN A 481 -31.06 21.86 -32.85
C GLN A 481 -31.16 22.08 -34.37
N GLY A 482 -30.59 21.17 -35.17
CA GLY A 482 -30.59 21.26 -36.62
C GLY A 482 -31.96 21.00 -37.28
N ILE A 483 -32.83 20.20 -36.66
CA ILE A 483 -34.18 19.93 -37.15
C ILE A 483 -35.13 21.09 -36.84
N LEU A 484 -35.04 21.66 -35.63
CA LEU A 484 -36.05 22.57 -35.10
C LEU A 484 -35.77 24.06 -35.38
N ARG A 485 -34.50 24.47 -35.44
CA ARG A 485 -34.13 25.90 -35.51
C ARG A 485 -33.32 26.20 -36.76
N LYS A 486 -33.46 27.44 -37.25
CA LYS A 486 -32.65 27.96 -38.36
C LYS A 486 -31.20 28.20 -37.92
N ASN A 487 -30.33 28.43 -38.90
CA ASN A 487 -28.90 28.65 -38.66
C ASN A 487 -28.69 29.81 -37.67
N GLU A 488 -28.06 29.51 -36.53
CA GLU A 488 -27.76 30.45 -35.46
C GLU A 488 -26.24 30.60 -35.35
N TYR A 489 -25.73 31.83 -35.32
CA TYR A 489 -24.29 32.12 -35.25
C TYR A 489 -23.79 32.39 -33.82
N ARG A 490 -24.71 32.41 -32.84
CA ARG A 490 -24.42 32.74 -31.44
C ARG A 490 -23.98 31.48 -30.69
N TRP A 491 -22.66 31.33 -30.51
CA TRP A 491 -22.07 30.15 -29.89
C TRP A 491 -22.60 29.81 -28.49
N GLU A 492 -22.90 30.81 -27.65
CA GLU A 492 -23.45 30.60 -26.31
C GLU A 492 -24.82 29.90 -26.32
N TRP A 493 -25.70 30.33 -27.24
CA TRP A 493 -27.04 29.74 -27.41
C TRP A 493 -26.98 28.35 -28.04
N ILE A 494 -26.07 28.15 -29.01
CA ILE A 494 -25.82 26.82 -29.59
C ILE A 494 -25.34 25.86 -28.51
N PHE A 495 -24.37 26.26 -27.69
CA PHE A 495 -23.83 25.43 -26.62
C PHE A 495 -24.92 25.07 -25.60
N ARG A 496 -25.74 26.05 -25.20
CA ARG A 496 -26.88 25.83 -24.30
C ARG A 496 -27.89 24.84 -24.88
N SER A 497 -28.27 24.97 -26.14
CA SER A 497 -29.31 24.11 -26.72
C SER A 497 -28.83 22.73 -27.16
N VAL A 498 -27.54 22.57 -27.48
CA VAL A 498 -26.92 21.29 -27.87
C VAL A 498 -26.49 20.46 -26.66
N ILE A 499 -26.00 21.09 -25.58
CA ILE A 499 -25.45 20.35 -24.43
C ILE A 499 -26.36 20.49 -23.21
N TYR A 500 -26.67 21.72 -22.79
CA TYR A 500 -27.36 21.96 -21.52
C TYR A 500 -28.82 21.46 -21.53
N GLU A 501 -29.58 21.73 -22.59
CA GLU A 501 -30.97 21.26 -22.69
C GLU A 501 -31.09 19.72 -22.75
N PRO A 502 -30.34 18.98 -23.59
CA PRO A 502 -30.33 17.51 -23.53
C PRO A 502 -29.85 16.92 -22.20
N TYR A 503 -28.88 17.56 -21.54
CA TYR A 503 -28.43 17.14 -20.22
C TYR A 503 -29.56 17.23 -19.17
N LEU A 504 -30.35 18.31 -19.19
CA LEU A 504 -31.52 18.45 -18.32
C LEU A 504 -32.62 17.43 -18.64
N ALA A 505 -32.78 17.09 -19.92
CA ALA A 505 -33.75 16.08 -20.35
C ALA A 505 -33.51 14.72 -19.69
N MET A 506 -32.25 14.29 -19.52
CA MET A 506 -31.92 13.04 -18.81
C MET A 506 -32.52 13.01 -17.38
N PHE A 507 -32.47 14.13 -16.65
CA PHE A 507 -33.04 14.25 -15.29
C PHE A 507 -34.57 14.40 -15.27
N GLY A 508 -35.23 14.34 -16.42
CA GLY A 508 -36.68 14.40 -16.54
C GLY A 508 -37.26 15.80 -16.80
N GLN A 509 -36.42 16.82 -17.02
CA GLN A 509 -36.88 18.13 -17.50
C GLN A 509 -36.98 18.10 -19.03
N TYR A 510 -38.18 17.81 -19.54
CA TYR A 510 -38.40 17.78 -20.99
C TYR A 510 -38.37 19.21 -21.58
N PRO A 511 -37.81 19.41 -22.79
CA PRO A 511 -37.85 20.71 -23.45
C PRO A 511 -39.28 21.14 -23.81
N ASP A 512 -39.67 22.35 -23.43
CA ASP A 512 -40.98 22.94 -23.74
C ASP A 512 -41.21 23.17 -25.26
N ASP A 513 -40.14 23.08 -26.07
CA ASP A 513 -40.12 23.36 -27.51
C ASP A 513 -40.61 22.19 -28.40
N ILE A 514 -41.04 21.07 -27.81
CA ILE A 514 -41.37 19.83 -28.52
C ILE A 514 -42.86 19.72 -28.87
N ASP A 515 -43.74 20.25 -28.02
CA ASP A 515 -45.20 20.18 -28.16
C ASP A 515 -45.78 21.57 -28.45
N GLY A 516 -46.53 21.72 -29.54
CA GLY A 516 -47.11 23.01 -29.95
C GLY A 516 -48.17 23.57 -29.00
N THR A 517 -48.64 22.77 -28.04
CA THR A 517 -49.58 23.18 -26.98
C THR A 517 -48.87 23.79 -25.77
N THR A 518 -47.62 23.42 -25.53
CA THR A 518 -46.79 23.88 -24.40
C THR A 518 -45.85 25.02 -24.84
N TYR A 519 -45.68 25.20 -26.15
CA TYR A 519 -44.80 26.23 -26.70
C TYR A 519 -45.34 27.65 -26.46
N ASN A 520 -44.63 28.42 -25.62
CA ASN A 520 -44.96 29.81 -25.34
C ASN A 520 -44.11 30.77 -26.18
N PHE A 521 -44.76 31.50 -27.09
CA PHE A 521 -44.14 32.52 -27.95
C PHE A 521 -43.43 33.64 -27.17
N ASP A 522 -43.81 33.90 -25.91
CA ASP A 522 -43.18 34.92 -25.08
C ASP A 522 -41.74 34.57 -24.68
N ARG A 523 -41.33 33.30 -24.81
CA ARG A 523 -39.98 32.85 -24.45
C ARG A 523 -38.97 32.90 -25.59
N CYS A 524 -39.37 33.18 -26.83
CA CYS A 524 -38.48 33.15 -28.00
C CYS A 524 -38.54 34.45 -28.83
N THR A 525 -37.58 34.62 -29.75
CA THR A 525 -37.59 35.73 -30.72
C THR A 525 -37.15 35.25 -32.11
N PHE A 526 -37.77 35.78 -33.17
CA PHE A 526 -37.44 35.41 -34.56
C PHE A 526 -36.10 35.95 -35.05
N SER A 527 -35.66 37.10 -34.54
CA SER A 527 -34.36 37.71 -34.88
C SER A 527 -33.24 37.28 -33.93
N GLY A 528 -33.57 36.58 -32.83
CA GLY A 528 -32.68 36.40 -31.69
C GLY A 528 -32.42 37.71 -30.95
N ASN A 529 -32.59 37.71 -29.62
CA ASN A 529 -32.15 38.80 -28.75
C ASN A 529 -31.22 38.23 -27.67
N GLU A 530 -30.35 39.03 -27.04
CA GLU A 530 -29.37 38.53 -26.06
C GLU A 530 -30.00 37.68 -24.94
N SER A 531 -31.25 37.99 -24.58
CA SER A 531 -32.00 37.34 -23.51
C SER A 531 -32.93 36.19 -23.94
N LYS A 532 -33.18 35.97 -25.25
CA LYS A 532 -34.15 34.95 -25.73
C LYS A 532 -33.58 34.07 -26.87
N PRO A 533 -33.85 32.75 -26.86
CA PRO A 533 -33.45 31.85 -27.94
C PRO A 533 -34.19 32.17 -29.24
N LEU A 534 -33.66 31.65 -30.36
CA LEU A 534 -34.38 31.64 -31.63
C LEU A 534 -35.63 30.77 -31.51
N CYS A 535 -36.75 31.24 -32.07
CA CYS A 535 -37.96 30.42 -32.16
C CYS A 535 -37.74 29.22 -33.08
N VAL A 536 -38.52 28.15 -32.84
CA VAL A 536 -38.66 27.03 -33.79
C VAL A 536 -39.13 27.53 -35.15
N GLU A 537 -38.80 26.83 -36.23
CA GLU A 537 -39.33 27.17 -37.54
C GLU A 537 -40.84 26.89 -37.59
N LEU A 538 -41.63 27.91 -37.95
CA LEU A 538 -43.09 27.86 -37.97
C LEU A 538 -43.63 27.91 -39.40
N ASP A 539 -44.76 27.23 -39.62
CA ASP A 539 -45.56 27.31 -40.84
C ASP A 539 -46.48 28.54 -40.85
N ALA A 540 -47.14 28.80 -41.98
CA ALA A 540 -48.04 29.95 -42.18
C ALA A 540 -49.19 30.07 -41.15
N ASN A 541 -49.50 29.00 -40.42
CA ASN A 541 -50.54 28.93 -39.40
C ASN A 541 -50.00 29.05 -37.95
N ASN A 542 -48.74 29.49 -37.76
CA ASN A 542 -48.07 29.59 -36.45
C ASN A 542 -47.94 28.24 -35.69
N HIS A 543 -47.88 27.13 -36.41
CA HIS A 543 -47.53 25.81 -35.86
C HIS A 543 -46.09 25.45 -36.24
N PRO A 544 -45.37 24.64 -35.44
CA PRO A 544 -44.05 24.17 -35.80
C PRO A 544 -44.10 23.47 -37.15
N ARG A 545 -43.21 23.88 -38.07
CA ARG A 545 -43.11 23.39 -39.44
C ARG A 545 -42.70 21.92 -39.49
N PHE A 546 -41.92 21.50 -38.51
CA PHE A 546 -41.55 20.09 -38.36
C PHE A 546 -42.64 19.34 -37.60
N PRO A 547 -43.09 18.17 -38.09
CA PRO A 547 -44.19 17.46 -37.46
C PRO A 547 -43.87 16.97 -36.04
N GLU A 548 -44.74 17.31 -35.08
CA GLU A 548 -44.60 16.93 -33.66
C GLU A 548 -44.55 15.40 -33.46
N TRP A 549 -45.26 14.65 -34.32
CA TRP A 549 -45.26 13.19 -34.29
C TRP A 549 -43.89 12.57 -34.60
N ILE A 550 -42.90 13.33 -35.08
CA ILE A 550 -41.52 12.86 -35.26
C ILE A 550 -40.62 13.31 -34.11
N THR A 551 -40.77 14.56 -33.64
CA THR A 551 -39.97 15.09 -32.51
C THR A 551 -40.28 14.39 -31.20
N ILE A 552 -41.55 14.07 -30.93
CA ILE A 552 -41.95 13.36 -29.72
C ILE A 552 -41.29 11.96 -29.66
N PRO A 553 -41.40 11.09 -30.70
CA PRO A 553 -40.66 9.82 -30.70
C PRO A 553 -39.15 9.96 -30.64
N LEU A 554 -38.56 10.98 -31.29
CA LEU A 554 -37.10 11.21 -31.22
C LEU A 554 -36.64 11.46 -29.78
N VAL A 555 -37.38 12.28 -29.03
CA VAL A 555 -37.12 12.55 -27.61
C VAL A 555 -37.41 11.31 -26.76
N CYS A 556 -38.49 10.58 -27.03
CA CYS A 556 -38.79 9.32 -26.35
C CYS A 556 -37.69 8.26 -26.55
N ILE A 557 -37.14 8.12 -27.76
CA ILE A 557 -36.02 7.22 -28.06
C ILE A 557 -34.77 7.66 -27.30
N TYR A 558 -34.48 8.96 -27.28
CA TYR A 558 -33.37 9.51 -26.50
C TYR A 558 -33.53 9.21 -25.00
N MET A 559 -34.71 9.46 -24.43
CA MET A 559 -35.02 9.20 -23.03
C MET A 559 -34.98 7.71 -22.68
N LEU A 560 -35.49 6.84 -23.55
CA LEU A 560 -35.40 5.39 -23.39
C LEU A 560 -33.95 4.93 -23.41
N SER A 561 -33.16 5.38 -24.40
CA SER A 561 -31.75 5.01 -24.52
C SER A 561 -30.94 5.49 -23.31
N THR A 562 -31.11 6.74 -22.89
CA THR A 562 -30.36 7.29 -21.75
C THR A 562 -30.80 6.70 -20.42
N ASN A 563 -32.09 6.73 -20.10
CA ASN A 563 -32.57 6.36 -18.76
C ASN A 563 -32.76 4.86 -18.57
N ILE A 564 -33.08 4.10 -19.63
CA ILE A 564 -33.29 2.65 -19.52
C ILE A 564 -32.03 1.87 -19.90
N LEU A 565 -31.28 2.28 -20.93
CA LEU A 565 -30.06 1.53 -21.30
C LEU A 565 -28.83 2.04 -20.54
N LEU A 566 -28.48 3.32 -20.71
CA LEU A 566 -27.21 3.84 -20.18
C LEU A 566 -27.19 3.89 -18.65
N VAL A 567 -28.22 4.45 -18.01
CA VAL A 567 -28.27 4.54 -16.54
C VAL A 567 -28.30 3.15 -15.88
N ASN A 568 -29.07 2.19 -16.42
CA ASN A 568 -29.09 0.83 -15.87
C ASN A 568 -27.76 0.09 -16.06
N LEU A 569 -27.06 0.34 -17.17
CA LEU A 569 -25.70 -0.17 -17.37
C LEU A 569 -24.75 0.42 -16.31
N LEU A 570 -24.83 1.72 -16.00
CA LEU A 570 -24.05 2.34 -14.93
C LEU A 570 -24.35 1.71 -13.57
N VAL A 571 -25.63 1.49 -13.25
CA VAL A 571 -26.05 0.81 -12.01
C VAL A 571 -25.49 -0.61 -11.95
N ALA A 572 -25.47 -1.34 -13.06
CA ALA A 572 -24.89 -2.68 -13.13
C ALA A 572 -23.36 -2.68 -12.92
N MET A 573 -22.64 -1.74 -13.56
CA MET A 573 -21.19 -1.57 -13.38
C MET A 573 -20.84 -1.22 -11.93
N PHE A 574 -21.58 -0.27 -11.33
CA PHE A 574 -21.44 0.04 -9.91
C PHE A 574 -21.79 -1.15 -9.03
N GLY A 575 -22.82 -1.93 -9.36
CA GLY A 575 -23.18 -3.14 -8.63
C GLY A 575 -22.03 -4.16 -8.60
N TYR A 576 -21.36 -4.37 -9.74
CA TYR A 576 -20.20 -5.27 -9.84
C TYR A 576 -18.99 -4.78 -9.02
N THR A 577 -18.65 -3.49 -9.12
CA THR A 577 -17.53 -2.92 -8.36
C THR A 577 -17.84 -2.79 -6.86
N VAL A 578 -19.09 -2.49 -6.49
CA VAL A 578 -19.55 -2.55 -5.09
C VAL A 578 -19.37 -3.97 -4.55
N GLY A 579 -19.86 -4.99 -5.29
CA GLY A 579 -19.83 -6.39 -4.84
C GLY A 579 -18.41 -6.89 -4.59
N SER A 580 -17.53 -6.74 -5.57
CA SER A 580 -16.13 -7.18 -5.48
C SER A 580 -15.32 -6.48 -4.37
N VAL A 581 -15.60 -5.20 -4.10
CA VAL A 581 -14.90 -4.47 -3.03
C VAL A 581 -15.50 -4.78 -1.65
N GLN A 582 -16.80 -5.11 -1.58
CA GLN A 582 -17.47 -5.41 -0.32
C GLN A 582 -16.97 -6.71 0.32
N GLU A 583 -16.61 -7.72 -0.48
CA GLU A 583 -16.09 -9.00 0.01
C GLU A 583 -14.77 -8.84 0.81
N ASN A 584 -13.95 -7.83 0.46
CA ASN A 584 -12.65 -7.57 1.10
C ASN A 584 -12.61 -6.25 1.92
N ASN A 585 -13.76 -5.64 2.17
CA ASN A 585 -13.90 -4.30 2.74
C ASN A 585 -13.15 -4.14 4.07
N ASP A 586 -13.33 -5.09 4.99
CA ASP A 586 -12.69 -5.06 6.31
C ASP A 586 -11.15 -5.15 6.22
N GLN A 587 -10.62 -5.90 5.27
CA GLN A 587 -9.16 -6.02 5.06
C GLN A 587 -8.58 -4.73 4.50
N VAL A 588 -9.25 -4.15 3.50
CA VAL A 588 -8.84 -2.88 2.89
C VAL A 588 -8.86 -1.75 3.92
N TRP A 589 -9.89 -1.68 4.78
CA TRP A 589 -9.93 -0.70 5.86
C TRP A 589 -8.77 -0.87 6.85
N LYS A 590 -8.54 -2.10 7.31
CA LYS A 590 -7.46 -2.43 8.26
C LYS A 590 -6.08 -2.08 7.70
N PHE A 591 -5.87 -2.25 6.39
CA PHE A 591 -4.66 -1.83 5.71
C PHE A 591 -4.51 -0.30 5.67
N GLN A 592 -5.56 0.44 5.35
CA GLN A 592 -5.51 1.91 5.33
C GLN A 592 -5.27 2.53 6.72
N ARG A 593 -5.84 1.90 7.75
CA ARG A 593 -5.64 2.30 9.14
C ARG A 593 -4.15 2.34 9.52
N TYR A 594 -3.32 1.47 8.97
CA TYR A 594 -1.88 1.47 9.23
C TYR A 594 -1.23 2.82 8.89
N PHE A 595 -1.46 3.33 7.66
CA PHE A 595 -0.87 4.59 7.20
C PHE A 595 -1.26 5.75 8.09
N LEU A 596 -2.54 5.79 8.51
CA LEU A 596 -3.02 6.81 9.43
C LEU A 596 -2.31 6.75 10.79
N VAL A 597 -2.20 5.55 11.38
CA VAL A 597 -1.56 5.38 12.68
C VAL A 597 -0.08 5.78 12.62
N GLN A 598 0.61 5.42 11.53
CA GLN A 598 2.01 5.82 11.32
C GLN A 598 2.17 7.34 11.13
N GLU A 599 1.27 7.95 10.37
CA GLU A 599 1.26 9.40 10.13
C GLU A 599 1.04 10.18 11.43
N TYR A 600 -0.01 9.87 12.20
CA TYR A 600 -0.32 10.55 13.45
C TYR A 600 0.60 10.15 14.61
N GLY A 601 1.24 8.98 14.54
CA GLY A 601 2.26 8.56 15.50
C GLY A 601 3.59 9.29 15.32
N SER A 602 3.91 9.72 14.09
CA SER A 602 5.15 10.46 13.78
C SER A 602 4.96 11.99 13.75
N ARG A 603 3.72 12.48 13.64
CA ARG A 603 3.39 13.91 13.74
C ARG A 603 3.63 14.46 15.15
N LEU A 604 3.93 15.75 15.23
CA LEU A 604 4.01 16.47 16.50
C LEU A 604 2.63 16.49 17.16
N THR A 605 2.57 16.21 18.46
CA THR A 605 1.34 16.00 19.26
C THR A 605 0.54 17.29 19.56
N ILE A 606 0.56 18.27 18.65
CA ILE A 606 -0.03 19.59 18.86
C ILE A 606 -1.14 19.81 17.82
N PRO A 607 -2.34 20.26 18.24
CA PRO A 607 -3.47 20.43 17.33
C PRO A 607 -3.32 21.63 16.40
N PHE A 608 -4.02 21.53 15.26
CA PHE A 608 -3.94 22.36 14.06
C PHE A 608 -3.89 23.90 14.23
N PRO A 609 -4.45 24.55 15.27
CA PRO A 609 -4.23 25.99 15.49
C PRO A 609 -2.91 26.35 16.21
N PHE A 610 -2.32 25.42 16.97
CA PHE A 610 -1.21 25.70 17.88
C PHE A 610 0.14 25.18 17.38
N VAL A 611 0.14 24.46 16.25
CA VAL A 611 1.35 23.87 15.65
C VAL A 611 2.41 24.93 15.37
N ILE A 612 2.00 26.17 15.05
CA ILE A 612 2.90 27.28 14.74
C ILE A 612 3.89 27.56 15.88
N PHE A 613 3.45 27.50 17.15
CA PHE A 613 4.33 27.72 18.30
C PHE A 613 5.39 26.61 18.41
N ALA A 614 5.03 25.40 18.02
CA ALA A 614 5.93 24.27 18.01
C ALA A 614 6.97 24.37 16.89
N TYR A 615 6.56 24.83 15.70
CA TYR A 615 7.50 25.11 14.61
C TYR A 615 8.44 26.25 14.97
N ILE A 616 7.94 27.33 15.54
CA ILE A 616 8.77 28.43 16.05
C ILE A 616 9.77 27.90 17.08
N TYR A 617 9.32 27.07 18.04
CA TYR A 617 10.21 26.46 19.03
C TYR A 617 11.25 25.52 18.40
N MET A 618 10.89 24.69 17.43
CA MET A 618 11.83 23.79 16.75
C MET A 618 12.84 24.57 15.90
N VAL A 619 12.41 25.61 15.18
CA VAL A 619 13.28 26.50 14.41
C VAL A 619 14.22 27.25 15.35
N MET A 620 13.71 27.83 16.44
CA MET A 620 14.53 28.46 17.48
C MET A 620 15.54 27.47 18.04
N LYS A 621 15.13 26.26 18.44
CA LYS A 621 16.03 25.21 18.93
C LYS A 621 17.09 24.82 17.90
N LYS A 622 16.74 24.77 16.60
CA LYS A 622 17.69 24.47 15.52
C LYS A 622 18.66 25.63 15.29
N CYS A 623 18.20 26.88 15.33
CA CYS A 623 19.06 28.07 15.31
C CYS A 623 20.01 28.09 16.53
N PHE A 624 19.51 27.80 17.73
CA PHE A 624 20.32 27.69 18.95
C PHE A 624 21.29 26.49 18.92
N LYS A 625 20.92 25.33 18.35
CA LYS A 625 21.82 24.18 18.13
C LYS A 625 22.84 24.43 17.02
N CYS A 626 22.51 25.20 15.99
CA CYS A 626 23.49 25.66 15.00
C CYS A 626 24.52 26.60 15.65
N CYS A 627 24.13 27.39 16.65
CA CYS A 627 25.04 28.20 17.46
C CYS A 627 25.79 27.41 18.54
N CYS A 628 25.24 26.30 19.03
CA CYS A 628 25.89 25.39 19.99
C CYS A 628 26.03 23.98 19.38
N LYS A 629 27.12 23.75 18.64
CA LYS A 629 27.57 22.40 18.26
C LYS A 629 27.92 21.57 19.50
N LYS A 630 26.90 21.04 20.18
CA LYS A 630 27.03 19.81 20.94
C LYS A 630 26.25 18.75 20.19
N GLU A 631 27.01 17.84 19.59
CA GLU A 631 26.50 16.57 19.11
C GLU A 631 25.83 15.85 20.28
N CYS A 632 24.52 16.02 20.40
CA CYS A 632 23.72 14.99 21.04
C CYS A 632 23.67 13.88 20.00
N LYS A 633 24.56 12.90 20.13
CA LYS A 633 24.23 11.55 19.68
C LYS A 633 22.84 11.28 20.22
N GLU A 634 21.87 11.11 19.34
CA GLU A 634 20.69 10.35 19.72
C GLU A 634 21.22 9.07 20.37
N PRO A 635 20.64 8.60 21.48
CA PRO A 635 20.95 7.27 21.94
C PRO A 635 20.45 6.35 20.82
N SER A 636 21.30 6.05 19.85
CA SER A 636 21.16 4.85 19.05
C SER A 636 21.04 3.76 20.10
N ILE A 637 19.90 3.09 20.08
CA ILE A 637 19.53 2.02 20.99
C ILE A 637 20.61 0.95 20.84
N CYS A 638 21.66 1.08 21.65
CA CYS A 638 22.88 0.28 21.58
C CYS A 638 22.73 -1.01 22.40
N CYS A 639 21.53 -1.29 22.90
CA CYS A 639 21.18 -2.48 23.68
C CYS A 639 20.38 -3.54 22.90
N SER A 640 19.99 -3.28 21.64
CA SER A 640 19.08 -4.15 20.85
C SER A 640 19.63 -5.57 20.63
N LYS A 641 20.93 -5.73 20.37
CA LYS A 641 21.49 -6.96 19.79
C LYS A 641 21.37 -8.23 20.64
N TYR A 642 21.19 -8.13 21.96
CA TYR A 642 21.05 -9.31 22.84
C TYR A 642 19.59 -9.76 22.95
N GLU A 643 18.66 -8.83 23.19
CA GLU A 643 17.20 -9.09 23.23
C GLU A 643 16.68 -9.56 21.85
N ASP A 644 17.26 -9.03 20.77
CA ASP A 644 16.95 -9.46 19.39
C ASP A 644 17.30 -10.94 19.13
N ASN A 645 18.34 -11.47 19.78
CA ASN A 645 18.72 -12.87 19.59
C ASN A 645 17.78 -13.84 20.33
N GLU A 646 17.23 -13.43 21.47
CA GLU A 646 16.27 -14.22 22.24
C GLU A 646 14.91 -14.27 21.54
N THR A 647 14.43 -13.13 21.03
CA THR A 647 13.17 -13.05 20.27
C THR A 647 13.24 -13.88 18.98
N LEU A 648 14.36 -13.83 18.25
CA LEU A 648 14.57 -14.67 17.06
C LEU A 648 14.74 -16.16 17.38
N ALA A 649 15.32 -16.50 18.52
CA ALA A 649 15.40 -17.89 18.97
C ALA A 649 14.02 -18.44 19.35
N TRP A 650 13.21 -17.62 20.03
CA TRP A 650 11.82 -17.92 20.35
C TRP A 650 10.96 -18.08 19.09
N GLU A 651 11.09 -17.17 18.11
CA GLU A 651 10.40 -17.30 16.81
C GLU A 651 10.77 -18.61 16.10
N ALA A 652 12.04 -19.01 16.15
CA ALA A 652 12.48 -20.27 15.55
C ALA A 652 11.81 -21.50 16.19
N VAL A 653 11.60 -21.50 17.51
CA VAL A 653 10.85 -22.55 18.22
C VAL A 653 9.38 -22.56 17.80
N MET A 654 8.75 -21.38 17.71
CA MET A 654 7.36 -21.27 17.26
C MET A 654 7.16 -21.74 15.81
N LYS A 655 8.14 -21.46 14.95
CA LYS A 655 8.18 -21.98 13.59
C LYS A 655 8.21 -23.51 13.55
N GLU A 656 9.02 -24.17 14.37
CA GLU A 656 8.99 -25.64 14.45
C GLU A 656 7.62 -26.17 14.90
N ASN A 657 7.01 -25.55 15.92
CA ASN A 657 5.65 -25.91 16.36
C ASN A 657 4.62 -25.77 15.23
N TYR A 658 4.73 -24.70 14.44
CA TYR A 658 3.89 -24.46 13.27
C TYR A 658 4.11 -25.51 12.18
N LEU A 659 5.35 -25.87 11.86
CA LEU A 659 5.67 -26.90 10.86
C LEU A 659 5.13 -28.27 11.28
N VAL A 660 5.22 -28.62 12.57
CA VAL A 660 4.61 -29.85 13.11
C VAL A 660 3.10 -29.84 12.93
N LYS A 661 2.43 -28.70 13.20
CA LYS A 661 0.98 -28.55 12.99
C LYS A 661 0.57 -28.67 11.52
N ILE A 662 1.38 -28.15 10.58
CA ILE A 662 1.12 -28.33 9.15
C ILE A 662 1.23 -29.80 8.77
N ASN A 663 2.33 -30.45 9.17
CA ASN A 663 2.57 -31.85 8.83
C ASN A 663 1.50 -32.77 9.43
N SER A 664 1.04 -32.50 10.66
CA SER A 664 -0.07 -33.26 11.26
C SER A 664 -1.39 -33.03 10.53
N LYS A 665 -1.69 -31.77 10.15
CA LYS A 665 -2.91 -31.47 9.38
C LYS A 665 -2.89 -32.09 8.00
N ALA A 666 -1.75 -32.12 7.32
CA ALA A 666 -1.60 -32.75 6.00
C ALA A 666 -1.90 -34.26 6.07
N ASN A 667 -1.47 -34.93 7.14
CA ASN A 667 -1.80 -36.33 7.40
C ASN A 667 -3.29 -36.55 7.71
N ASP A 668 -3.96 -35.56 8.30
CA ASP A 668 -5.41 -35.62 8.56
C ASP A 668 -6.27 -35.22 7.35
N SER A 669 -5.75 -34.37 6.44
CA SER A 669 -6.53 -33.68 5.40
C SER A 669 -6.45 -34.26 3.99
N SER A 670 -5.64 -35.30 3.73
CA SER A 670 -5.43 -35.79 2.36
C SER A 670 -5.60 -37.29 2.30
N GLU A 671 -6.49 -37.76 1.41
CA GLU A 671 -6.22 -38.56 0.20
C GLU A 671 -5.10 -39.63 0.20
N GLU A 672 -4.13 -39.63 1.12
CA GLU A 672 -3.22 -40.74 1.38
C GLU A 672 -3.96 -41.97 1.90
N TYR A 673 -5.05 -41.83 2.67
CA TYR A 673 -5.91 -42.98 2.98
C TYR A 673 -6.51 -43.62 1.73
N VAL A 674 -6.83 -42.84 0.69
CA VAL A 674 -7.35 -43.37 -0.57
C VAL A 674 -6.24 -44.04 -1.37
N CYS A 675 -5.03 -43.48 -1.36
CA CYS A 675 -3.85 -44.08 -2.02
C CYS A 675 -3.41 -45.39 -1.33
N PHE A 676 -3.44 -45.44 0.01
CA PHE A 676 -3.12 -46.63 0.81
C PHE A 676 -4.19 -47.73 0.68
N VAL A 677 -5.47 -47.36 0.56
CA VAL A 677 -6.56 -48.32 0.34
C VAL A 677 -6.55 -48.85 -1.10
N SER A 678 -6.24 -48.03 -2.11
CA SER A 678 -6.13 -48.50 -3.50
C SER A 678 -4.95 -49.45 -3.76
N LEU A 679 -3.92 -49.44 -2.91
CA LEU A 679 -2.79 -50.38 -2.95
C LEU A 679 -3.05 -51.68 -2.17
N LEU A 680 -4.10 -51.72 -1.34
CA LEU A 680 -4.55 -52.94 -0.66
C LEU A 680 -5.60 -53.71 -1.48
N ASP A 681 -6.23 -53.06 -2.46
CA ASP A 681 -7.21 -53.65 -3.38
C ASP A 681 -6.65 -54.04 -4.77
N SER A 682 -5.33 -53.93 -5.00
CA SER A 682 -4.59 -54.46 -6.17
C SER A 682 -3.55 -55.47 -5.75
#